data_AF-A0A3S4BGG0-F1
#
_entry.id   AF-A0A3S4BGG0-F1
#
_cell.length_a   1.000
_cell.length_b   1.000
_cell.length_c   1.000
_cell.angle_alpha   90.00
_cell.angle_beta   90.00
_cell.angle_gamma   90.00
#
_symmetry.space_group_name_H-M   'P 1'
#
loop_
_entity.id
_entity.type
_entity.pdbx_description
1 polymer ?
#
loop_
_entity_poly.entity_id
_entity_poly.type
_entity_poly.pdbx_seq_one_letter_code
_entity_poly.pdbx_strand_id
1 'polypeptide(L)'
;MARHWSARRARHIDADQLKPETQEPNPDPHADPDRRADAVADNDADAAEASADAPEPVQEPTVPQTAASPSVIARLGAAARWSLAAAGTAVGARLPGVWAALRPRLTRLGASVAAGLLMYASFPPIDWWWAAVLSIALLTWVVVYPATSPAGGLGYGFVFGMWFYVPLLPWIGTLVGPMPWLVLATTSALFPAVFGLFAVLVRGLRGWPIWFAVLWGAQEWLKSIVPFGGFPWGSVAFGQADGPLLPLVQLGGVALLSTGVVLIGCSFTAIAFEIEKWWRTGQRAGDDASAAAKPPAVVLPGVCICLVLFTAVIVWPQVRHAGAGSGGEPTITVAVVQGNVPRLGLDFNSQRRVVLDNHVHETLQLAEDVRAGLAPQPQFVIWPEDSSDIDPLVNPDAAQQISKAALAIGAPILVGTVLDVPGSRQDKPEFTNTVIVWNPGTGPADRHDKEIVQPFGEYLPMPWLFQHLSGYANRAGNFVPRAGSGVVRIAGVPVGVSTCWEVIFDRAPRKAVRNGAQLLAVPSNNATFNQTMSEQQLAFGKVRAVEHDRYVLVAGTTGISAVIAPDGGELVRTDFFAPAYLDTQVRLKTRLTPATRWAPILQWVLVGAAGAVILVAIRHNGWSPGWSPGRSPGWLPRPTRRRSGPAGRSEESDGPLVDSDVSGAALRNESETDLATAKDPPPDVGGHHST
;
A
#
# COMPACT_ATOMS: atom_id res chain seq x y z
N MET A 1 -40.76 -14.54 -2.78
CA MET A 1 -41.26 -13.74 -1.65
C MET A 1 -40.06 -13.14 -0.92
N ALA A 2 -39.66 -11.90 -1.23
CA ALA A 2 -38.37 -11.36 -0.77
C ALA A 2 -38.34 -9.80 -0.67
N ARG A 3 -39.39 -9.18 -0.11
CA ARG A 3 -39.51 -7.70 0.02
C ARG A 3 -40.20 -7.25 1.33
N HIS A 4 -40.12 -8.02 2.41
CA HIS A 4 -40.84 -7.77 3.68
C HIS A 4 -40.00 -7.99 4.95
N TRP A 5 -38.67 -7.92 4.86
CA TRP A 5 -37.76 -8.10 6.01
C TRP A 5 -36.71 -6.99 6.19
N SER A 6 -36.76 -5.92 5.38
CA SER A 6 -35.84 -4.77 5.46
C SER A 6 -36.34 -3.67 6.42
N ALA A 7 -36.86 -4.05 7.59
CA ALA A 7 -37.57 -3.13 8.50
C ALA A 7 -37.50 -3.55 9.98
N ARG A 8 -36.29 -3.71 10.52
CA ARG A 8 -36.03 -3.56 11.97
C ARG A 8 -34.99 -2.46 12.15
N ARG A 9 -35.24 -1.56 13.10
CA ARG A 9 -34.46 -0.33 13.29
C ARG A 9 -33.28 -0.60 14.21
N ALA A 10 -32.11 -0.05 13.89
CA ALA A 10 -31.20 0.37 14.95
C ALA A 10 -31.95 1.38 15.84
N ARG A 11 -31.98 1.16 17.15
CA ARG A 11 -32.59 2.10 18.10
C ARG A 11 -31.57 3.21 18.38
N HIS A 12 -31.66 4.34 17.67
CA HIS A 12 -30.97 5.55 18.11
C HIS A 12 -31.41 5.89 19.53
N ILE A 13 -30.43 6.11 20.41
CA ILE A 13 -30.60 6.73 21.71
C ILE A 13 -30.29 8.22 21.53
N ASP A 14 -31.15 9.11 22.03
CA ASP A 14 -30.95 10.56 21.91
C ASP A 14 -29.71 11.01 22.68
N ALA A 15 -28.72 11.55 21.95
CA ALA A 15 -27.42 11.95 22.48
C ALA A 15 -27.36 13.42 22.96
N ASP A 16 -28.50 14.04 23.28
CA ASP A 16 -28.61 15.48 23.60
C ASP A 16 -28.81 15.75 25.12
N GLN A 17 -28.32 14.85 25.96
CA GLN A 17 -28.35 14.93 27.44
C GLN A 17 -26.96 14.69 28.06
N LEU A 18 -25.92 15.37 27.56
CA LEU A 18 -24.62 15.55 28.26
C LEU A 18 -23.76 16.63 27.57
N LYS A 19 -24.04 17.92 27.86
CA LYS A 19 -23.14 19.04 27.54
C LYS A 19 -22.68 19.69 28.86
N PRO A 20 -21.37 19.70 29.17
CA PRO A 20 -20.85 20.50 30.29
C PRO A 20 -20.87 21.99 29.92
N GLU A 21 -21.20 22.84 30.89
CA GLU A 21 -21.27 24.29 30.69
C GLU A 21 -19.87 24.91 30.50
N THR A 22 -19.64 25.60 29.38
CA THR A 22 -18.46 26.45 29.19
C THR A 22 -18.72 27.82 29.78
N GLN A 23 -18.16 28.07 30.95
CA GLN A 23 -18.33 29.31 31.70
C GLN A 23 -17.41 30.43 31.17
N GLU A 24 -17.99 31.53 30.68
CA GLU A 24 -17.23 32.72 30.28
C GLU A 24 -16.80 33.56 31.50
N PRO A 25 -15.55 34.06 31.55
CA PRO A 25 -15.13 35.07 32.52
C PRO A 25 -15.28 36.49 31.94
N ASN A 26 -16.19 37.28 32.53
CA ASN A 26 -16.32 38.72 32.28
C ASN A 26 -15.11 39.50 32.88
N PRO A 27 -14.64 40.62 32.29
CA PRO A 27 -13.44 41.32 32.74
C PRO A 27 -13.71 42.35 33.87
N ASP A 28 -12.64 42.80 34.54
CA ASP A 28 -12.60 44.00 35.38
C ASP A 28 -11.15 44.56 35.44
N PRO A 29 -10.88 45.82 35.87
CA PRO A 29 -9.91 46.67 35.18
C PRO A 29 -8.86 47.36 36.07
N HIS A 30 -7.81 47.91 35.44
CA HIS A 30 -7.08 49.07 35.96
C HIS A 30 -6.52 49.96 34.82
N ALA A 31 -6.67 51.28 34.99
CA ALA A 31 -5.97 52.33 34.24
C ALA A 31 -4.64 52.70 34.98
N ASP A 32 -3.78 53.63 34.59
CA ASP A 32 -3.87 54.75 33.64
C ASP A 32 -2.46 55.10 33.04
N PRO A 33 -2.10 56.32 32.57
CA PRO A 33 -1.86 56.60 31.14
C PRO A 33 -0.38 56.92 30.79
N ASP A 34 -0.06 57.21 29.51
CA ASP A 34 0.01 58.61 28.99
C ASP A 34 0.69 58.77 27.59
N ARG A 35 0.00 59.47 26.66
CA ARG A 35 0.50 60.19 25.44
C ARG A 35 1.00 59.39 24.21
N ARG A 36 0.75 59.82 22.96
CA ARG A 36 -0.10 60.92 22.41
C ARG A 36 -0.37 60.72 20.90
N ALA A 37 -1.53 61.20 20.44
CA ALA A 37 -1.94 61.73 19.12
C ALA A 37 -1.18 61.31 17.83
N ASP A 38 -1.81 60.80 16.76
CA ASP A 38 -2.93 61.36 15.94
C ASP A 38 -2.52 62.62 15.13
N ALA A 39 -2.96 62.86 13.88
CA ALA A 39 -4.05 62.25 13.09
C ALA A 39 -3.73 62.18 11.58
N VAL A 40 -4.69 61.69 10.77
CA VAL A 40 -4.69 61.65 9.29
C VAL A 40 -5.84 62.49 8.74
N ALA A 41 -5.57 63.37 7.76
CA ALA A 41 -6.48 63.93 6.75
C ALA A 41 -5.75 65.01 5.90
N ASP A 42 -6.27 65.52 4.78
CA ASP A 42 -6.80 64.87 3.56
C ASP A 42 -6.92 65.95 2.45
N ASN A 43 -6.61 65.59 1.21
CA ASN A 43 -6.99 66.22 -0.09
C ASN A 43 -6.86 67.75 -0.44
N ASP A 44 -6.96 67.99 -1.76
CA ASP A 44 -7.33 69.22 -2.51
C ASP A 44 -6.42 70.49 -2.47
N ALA A 45 -6.33 71.35 -3.51
CA ALA A 45 -6.53 71.23 -4.97
C ALA A 45 -6.02 72.52 -5.68
N ASP A 46 -5.69 72.46 -6.99
CA ASP A 46 -5.72 73.56 -8.00
C ASP A 46 -4.92 74.89 -7.77
N ALA A 47 -4.61 75.77 -8.74
CA ALA A 47 -4.41 75.71 -10.21
C ALA A 47 -3.67 77.02 -10.67
N ALA A 48 -3.86 77.47 -11.93
CA ALA A 48 -3.28 78.65 -12.62
C ALA A 48 -1.80 78.52 -13.07
N GLU A 49 -1.38 78.71 -14.34
CA GLU A 49 -1.58 79.77 -15.36
C GLU A 49 -0.59 80.96 -15.23
N ALA A 50 -0.03 81.57 -16.30
CA ALA A 50 0.00 81.26 -17.74
C ALA A 50 1.11 82.07 -18.45
N SER A 51 1.28 81.89 -19.78
CA SER A 51 1.96 82.76 -20.78
C SER A 51 3.39 83.30 -20.49
N ALA A 52 4.45 82.92 -21.20
CA ALA A 52 4.76 83.07 -22.64
C ALA A 52 5.16 84.49 -23.09
N ASP A 53 6.41 84.63 -23.57
CA ASP A 53 6.78 85.52 -24.69
C ASP A 53 8.13 85.07 -25.31
N ALA A 54 8.48 85.54 -26.52
CA ALA A 54 9.76 85.27 -27.17
C ALA A 54 10.14 86.34 -28.23
N PRO A 55 11.39 86.85 -28.18
CA PRO A 55 12.07 87.30 -29.40
C PRO A 55 13.55 86.88 -29.53
N GLU A 56 13.98 86.72 -30.77
CA GLU A 56 15.37 86.62 -31.26
C GLU A 56 16.03 88.03 -31.42
N PRO A 57 17.26 88.19 -31.98
CA PRO A 57 18.54 87.51 -31.68
C PRO A 57 19.73 88.49 -31.51
N VAL A 58 20.82 88.05 -30.87
CA VAL A 58 22.17 88.70 -30.97
C VAL A 58 23.27 87.61 -31.03
N GLN A 59 24.40 87.92 -31.67
CA GLN A 59 25.47 86.98 -32.05
C GLN A 59 26.50 86.65 -30.93
N GLU A 60 27.36 85.67 -31.23
CA GLU A 60 28.41 85.08 -30.36
C GLU A 60 29.47 86.09 -29.84
N PRO A 61 30.24 85.70 -28.82
CA PRO A 61 31.56 85.10 -29.14
C PRO A 61 31.79 83.71 -28.53
N THR A 62 32.60 82.91 -29.23
CA THR A 62 32.95 81.51 -28.89
C THR A 62 34.09 81.38 -27.86
N VAL A 63 34.37 80.12 -27.46
CA VAL A 63 35.54 79.59 -26.70
C VAL A 63 35.37 79.54 -25.16
N PRO A 64 35.60 78.38 -24.49
CA PRO A 64 35.52 76.99 -24.97
C PRO A 64 34.65 76.07 -24.08
N GLN A 65 34.07 75.02 -24.67
CA GLN A 65 33.45 73.94 -23.87
C GLN A 65 34.54 73.04 -23.26
N THR A 66 34.66 73.03 -21.94
CA THR A 66 35.39 71.98 -21.21
C THR A 66 34.56 70.69 -21.24
N ALA A 67 34.87 69.81 -22.20
CA ALA A 67 34.24 68.49 -22.32
C ALA A 67 34.54 67.63 -21.09
N ALA A 68 33.67 67.69 -20.08
CA ALA A 68 33.76 66.91 -18.86
C ALA A 68 33.72 65.41 -19.19
N SER A 69 34.88 64.75 -19.14
CA SER A 69 34.97 63.31 -19.36
C SER A 69 34.07 62.58 -18.35
N PRO A 70 33.16 61.69 -18.80
CA PRO A 70 32.21 61.04 -17.90
C PRO A 70 32.98 60.27 -16.83
N SER A 71 32.67 60.57 -15.57
CA SER A 71 33.47 60.15 -14.42
C SER A 71 33.67 58.63 -14.38
N VAL A 72 34.76 58.19 -13.75
CA VAL A 72 35.06 56.76 -13.58
C VAL A 72 33.88 56.03 -12.92
N ILE A 73 33.19 56.69 -11.98
CA ILE A 73 31.97 56.19 -11.33
C ILE A 73 30.83 56.02 -12.35
N ALA A 74 30.59 57.00 -13.23
CA ALA A 74 29.55 56.90 -14.27
C ALA A 74 29.85 55.77 -15.28
N ARG A 75 31.12 55.60 -15.67
CA ARG A 75 31.57 54.50 -16.55
C ARG A 75 31.45 53.13 -15.86
N LEU A 76 31.85 53.00 -14.60
CA LEU A 76 31.67 51.78 -13.80
C LEU A 76 30.19 51.45 -13.60
N GLY A 77 29.35 52.44 -13.29
CA GLY A 77 27.91 52.26 -13.17
C GLY A 77 27.23 51.88 -14.49
N ALA A 78 27.71 52.38 -15.64
CA ALA A 78 27.26 51.93 -16.95
C ALA A 78 27.70 50.48 -17.24
N ALA A 79 28.96 50.13 -16.99
CA ALA A 79 29.50 48.78 -17.17
C ALA A 79 28.82 47.74 -16.24
N ALA A 80 28.54 48.10 -14.98
CA ALA A 80 27.81 47.26 -14.04
C ALA A 80 26.36 47.02 -14.49
N ARG A 81 25.64 48.06 -14.94
CA ARG A 81 24.29 47.92 -15.51
C ARG A 81 24.28 47.08 -16.80
N TRP A 82 25.26 47.26 -17.67
CA TRP A 82 25.44 46.39 -18.85
C TRP A 82 25.77 44.94 -18.47
N SER A 83 26.58 44.72 -17.43
CA SER A 83 26.92 43.38 -16.95
C SER A 83 25.71 42.67 -16.32
N LEU A 84 24.90 43.41 -15.56
CA LEU A 84 23.63 42.91 -15.00
C LEU A 84 22.58 42.66 -16.08
N ALA A 85 22.47 43.53 -17.09
CA ALA A 85 21.58 43.31 -18.24
C ALA A 85 22.05 42.14 -19.13
N ALA A 86 23.36 41.97 -19.34
CA ALA A 86 23.95 40.83 -20.05
C ALA A 86 23.76 39.52 -19.27
N ALA A 87 23.91 39.54 -17.93
CA ALA A 87 23.61 38.40 -17.08
C ALA A 87 22.11 38.06 -17.10
N GLY A 88 21.23 39.08 -16.97
CA GLY A 88 19.78 38.93 -17.02
C GLY A 88 19.29 38.39 -18.37
N THR A 89 19.84 38.85 -19.48
CA THR A 89 19.52 38.33 -20.83
C THR A 89 20.16 36.96 -21.09
N ALA A 90 21.34 36.65 -20.56
CA ALA A 90 21.92 35.31 -20.64
C ALA A 90 21.15 34.27 -19.81
N VAL A 91 20.60 34.67 -18.65
CA VAL A 91 19.64 33.86 -17.88
C VAL A 91 18.31 33.76 -18.63
N GLY A 92 17.80 34.87 -19.16
CA GLY A 92 16.59 34.94 -19.99
C GLY A 92 16.64 34.03 -21.23
N ALA A 93 17.78 33.95 -21.91
CA ALA A 93 17.99 33.08 -23.06
C ALA A 93 18.16 31.59 -22.67
N ARG A 94 18.67 31.30 -21.46
CA ARG A 94 18.81 29.93 -20.95
C ARG A 94 17.51 29.39 -20.35
N LEU A 95 16.66 30.26 -19.81
CA LEU A 95 15.38 29.89 -19.19
C LEU A 95 14.49 29.03 -20.11
N PRO A 96 14.21 29.37 -21.39
CA PRO A 96 13.45 28.52 -22.30
C PRO A 96 14.04 27.12 -22.49
N GLY A 97 15.36 26.99 -22.58
CA GLY A 97 16.04 25.70 -22.69
C GLY A 97 15.95 24.85 -21.42
N VAL A 98 16.08 25.49 -20.25
CA VAL A 98 15.88 24.86 -18.94
C VAL A 98 14.43 24.42 -18.76
N TRP A 99 13.45 25.28 -19.09
CA TRP A 99 12.03 24.93 -19.07
C TRP A 99 11.69 23.79 -20.03
N ALA A 100 12.24 23.78 -21.25
CA ALA A 100 12.06 22.68 -22.19
C ALA A 100 12.64 21.35 -21.68
N ALA A 101 13.76 21.38 -20.94
CA ALA A 101 14.35 20.20 -20.31
C ALA A 101 13.62 19.75 -19.03
N LEU A 102 13.02 20.67 -18.28
CA LEU A 102 12.27 20.40 -17.05
C LEU A 102 10.83 19.95 -17.32
N ARG A 103 10.14 20.51 -18.31
CA ARG A 103 8.74 20.15 -18.67
C ARG A 103 8.50 18.63 -18.79
N PRO A 104 9.30 17.83 -19.52
CA PRO A 104 9.12 16.38 -19.59
C PRO A 104 9.55 15.62 -18.33
N ARG A 105 10.13 16.28 -17.31
CA ARG A 105 10.34 15.70 -15.97
C ARG A 105 9.18 16.04 -15.04
N LEU A 106 8.66 17.28 -15.12
CA LEU A 106 7.50 17.77 -14.36
C LEU A 106 6.21 17.04 -14.76
N THR A 107 5.98 16.74 -16.04
CA THR A 107 4.80 15.96 -16.46
C THR A 107 4.82 14.54 -15.90
N ARG A 108 5.98 13.86 -15.91
CA ARG A 108 6.14 12.54 -15.28
C ARG A 108 6.03 12.59 -13.76
N LEU A 109 6.50 13.66 -13.13
CA LEU A 109 6.34 13.89 -11.69
C LEU A 109 4.85 14.04 -11.34
N GLY A 110 4.13 14.94 -12.02
CA GLY A 110 2.69 15.13 -11.84
C GLY A 110 1.87 13.87 -12.12
N ALA A 111 2.22 13.10 -13.16
CA ALA A 111 1.60 11.80 -13.43
C ALA A 111 1.87 10.77 -12.33
N SER A 112 3.05 10.79 -11.69
CA SER A 112 3.37 9.92 -10.54
C SER A 112 2.57 10.30 -9.29
N VAL A 113 2.40 11.60 -9.04
CA VAL A 113 1.56 12.15 -7.95
C VAL A 113 0.09 11.77 -8.17
N ALA A 114 -0.45 12.04 -9.36
CA ALA A 114 -1.82 11.69 -9.72
C ALA A 114 -2.07 10.18 -9.65
N ALA A 115 -1.10 9.35 -10.07
CA ALA A 115 -1.17 7.90 -9.92
C ALA A 115 -1.19 7.47 -8.45
N GLY A 116 -0.37 8.05 -7.57
CA GLY A 116 -0.40 7.75 -6.13
C GLY A 116 -1.75 8.09 -5.49
N LEU A 117 -2.29 9.28 -5.80
CA LEU A 117 -3.61 9.72 -5.34
C LEU A 117 -4.76 8.85 -5.87
N LEU A 118 -4.70 8.41 -7.14
CA LEU A 118 -5.66 7.47 -7.71
C LEU A 118 -5.56 6.06 -7.10
N MET A 119 -4.37 5.64 -6.61
CA MET A 119 -4.26 4.41 -5.84
C MET A 119 -4.97 4.57 -4.50
N TYR A 120 -4.71 5.66 -3.78
CA TYR A 120 -5.40 5.98 -2.51
C TYR A 120 -6.92 6.01 -2.68
N ALA A 121 -7.43 6.63 -3.75
CA ALA A 121 -8.86 6.70 -4.05
C ALA A 121 -9.55 5.34 -4.29
N SER A 122 -8.82 4.25 -4.49
CA SER A 122 -9.40 2.91 -4.60
C SER A 122 -9.65 2.20 -3.26
N PHE A 123 -9.19 2.75 -2.14
CA PHE A 123 -9.38 2.18 -0.79
C PHE A 123 -10.49 2.91 -0.02
N PRO A 124 -10.99 2.32 1.09
CA PRO A 124 -11.91 3.01 1.98
C PRO A 124 -11.28 4.28 2.56
N PRO A 125 -12.03 5.41 2.62
CA PRO A 125 -13.49 5.51 2.50
C PRO A 125 -14.00 5.85 1.08
N ILE A 126 -13.15 5.80 0.05
CA ILE A 126 -13.46 6.33 -1.30
C ILE A 126 -13.91 5.22 -2.25
N ASP A 127 -13.28 4.05 -2.17
CA ASP A 127 -13.67 2.78 -2.83
C ASP A 127 -13.91 2.88 -4.36
N TRP A 128 -13.23 3.80 -5.03
CA TRP A 128 -13.20 3.87 -6.50
C TRP A 128 -12.28 2.77 -7.05
N TRP A 129 -12.75 1.51 -7.03
CA TRP A 129 -12.00 0.32 -7.47
C TRP A 129 -11.33 0.48 -8.85
N TRP A 130 -11.93 1.26 -9.76
CA TRP A 130 -11.40 1.52 -11.10
C TRP A 130 -10.20 2.50 -11.09
N ALA A 131 -10.05 3.31 -10.04
CA ALA A 131 -8.94 4.26 -9.90
C ALA A 131 -7.59 3.53 -9.74
N ALA A 132 -7.56 2.33 -9.12
CA ALA A 132 -6.38 1.47 -9.07
C ALA A 132 -5.86 1.11 -10.47
N VAL A 133 -6.76 0.84 -11.42
CA VAL A 133 -6.40 0.50 -12.81
C VAL A 133 -5.79 1.70 -13.53
N LEU A 134 -6.40 2.88 -13.40
CA LEU A 134 -5.87 4.13 -13.99
C LEU A 134 -4.56 4.57 -13.33
N SER A 135 -4.44 4.38 -12.02
CA SER A 135 -3.23 4.61 -11.24
C SER A 135 -2.04 3.81 -11.78
N ILE A 136 -2.20 2.49 -11.93
CA ILE A 136 -1.16 1.63 -12.51
C ILE A 136 -0.89 2.02 -13.97
N ALA A 137 -1.91 2.38 -14.75
CA ALA A 137 -1.71 2.81 -16.14
C ALA A 137 -0.81 4.07 -16.23
N LEU A 138 -1.07 5.08 -15.39
CA LEU A 138 -0.26 6.30 -15.31
C LEU A 138 1.17 6.03 -14.81
N LEU A 139 1.34 5.24 -13.74
CA LEU A 139 2.68 4.85 -13.25
C LEU A 139 3.46 4.08 -14.33
N THR A 140 2.78 3.16 -15.03
CA THR A 140 3.33 2.41 -16.16
C THR A 140 3.81 3.34 -17.27
N TRP A 141 3.01 4.36 -17.62
CA TRP A 141 3.38 5.33 -18.65
C TRP A 141 4.65 6.09 -18.28
N VAL A 142 4.82 6.47 -17.00
CA VAL A 142 6.03 7.14 -16.49
C VAL A 142 7.27 6.26 -16.59
N VAL A 143 7.19 4.98 -16.23
CA VAL A 143 8.36 4.06 -16.25
C VAL A 143 8.68 3.49 -17.63
N VAL A 144 7.68 3.33 -18.52
CA VAL A 144 7.91 2.93 -19.92
C VAL A 144 8.53 4.08 -20.74
N TYR A 145 8.28 5.34 -20.37
CA TYR A 145 8.77 6.52 -21.09
C TYR A 145 10.29 6.46 -21.35
N PRO A 146 10.79 6.57 -22.60
CA PRO A 146 12.19 6.28 -22.93
C PRO A 146 13.23 7.08 -22.11
N ALA A 147 12.93 8.36 -21.84
CA ALA A 147 13.80 9.25 -21.05
C ALA A 147 13.75 9.00 -19.52
N THR A 148 13.14 7.90 -19.05
CA THR A 148 13.21 7.43 -17.65
C THR A 148 14.38 6.44 -17.53
N SER A 149 15.35 6.73 -16.67
CA SER A 149 16.47 5.83 -16.32
C SER A 149 16.09 4.93 -15.12
N PRO A 150 16.84 3.86 -14.79
CA PRO A 150 16.51 2.99 -13.65
C PRO A 150 16.39 3.76 -12.32
N ALA A 151 17.31 4.69 -12.04
CA ALA A 151 17.23 5.60 -10.90
C ALA A 151 16.04 6.57 -10.98
N GLY A 152 15.64 6.97 -12.20
CA GLY A 152 14.40 7.74 -12.43
C GLY A 152 13.15 6.91 -12.14
N GLY A 153 13.14 5.63 -12.51
CA GLY A 153 12.07 4.68 -12.17
C GLY A 153 11.92 4.52 -10.66
N LEU A 154 13.03 4.38 -9.94
CA LEU A 154 13.07 4.38 -8.48
C LEU A 154 12.49 5.68 -7.91
N GLY A 155 12.94 6.84 -8.38
CA GLY A 155 12.44 8.14 -7.92
C GLY A 155 10.95 8.36 -8.19
N TYR A 156 10.45 8.01 -9.37
CA TYR A 156 9.02 8.13 -9.71
C TYR A 156 8.14 7.13 -8.95
N GLY A 157 8.61 5.89 -8.76
CA GLY A 157 7.94 4.88 -7.92
C GLY A 157 7.91 5.25 -6.44
N PHE A 158 8.94 5.94 -5.95
CA PHE A 158 8.95 6.52 -4.59
C PHE A 158 7.96 7.67 -4.44
N VAL A 159 7.92 8.62 -5.40
CA VAL A 159 6.94 9.72 -5.38
C VAL A 159 5.50 9.18 -5.45
N PHE A 160 5.24 8.21 -6.32
CA PHE A 160 3.99 7.46 -6.34
C PHE A 160 3.65 6.88 -4.96
N GLY A 161 4.61 6.18 -4.34
CA GLY A 161 4.44 5.55 -3.04
C GLY A 161 4.12 6.55 -1.93
N MET A 162 4.79 7.70 -1.89
CA MET A 162 4.52 8.76 -0.91
C MET A 162 3.10 9.32 -1.06
N TRP A 163 2.67 9.63 -2.29
CA TRP A 163 1.33 10.17 -2.55
C TRP A 163 0.20 9.13 -2.45
N PHE A 164 0.55 7.86 -2.28
CA PHE A 164 -0.38 6.79 -1.90
C PHE A 164 -0.41 6.55 -0.38
N TYR A 165 0.75 6.24 0.23
CA TYR A 165 0.81 5.78 1.62
C TYR A 165 0.66 6.88 2.67
N VAL A 166 1.00 8.14 2.38
CA VAL A 166 0.75 9.26 3.32
C VAL A 166 -0.75 9.41 3.57
N PRO A 167 -1.62 9.65 2.56
CA PRO A 167 -3.07 9.78 2.79
C PRO A 167 -3.76 8.47 3.22
N LEU A 168 -3.18 7.29 2.93
CA LEU A 168 -3.73 6.00 3.37
C LEU A 168 -3.58 5.73 4.88
N LEU A 169 -2.50 6.23 5.50
CA LEU A 169 -2.08 5.86 6.87
C LEU A 169 -2.18 6.96 7.97
N PRO A 170 -2.95 8.07 7.85
CA PRO A 170 -2.89 9.19 8.81
C PRO A 170 -3.34 8.81 10.23
N TRP A 171 -4.08 7.71 10.39
CA TRP A 171 -4.49 7.13 11.67
C TRP A 171 -3.31 6.63 12.53
N ILE A 172 -2.12 6.41 11.95
CA ILE A 172 -0.87 6.22 12.72
C ILE A 172 -0.42 7.55 13.34
N GLY A 173 -0.57 8.65 12.59
CA GLY A 173 -0.14 9.99 12.99
C GLY A 173 -0.91 10.54 14.19
N THR A 174 -2.19 10.16 14.31
CA THR A 174 -3.05 10.49 15.47
C THR A 174 -2.70 9.74 16.75
N LEU A 175 -1.81 8.74 16.72
CA LEU A 175 -1.50 7.89 17.87
C LEU A 175 -0.10 8.05 18.44
N VAL A 176 0.90 8.00 17.55
CA VAL A 176 2.32 8.04 17.89
C VAL A 176 3.01 9.28 17.33
N GLY A 177 2.21 10.26 16.89
CA GLY A 177 2.66 11.51 16.28
C GLY A 177 3.01 11.38 14.79
N PRO A 178 3.24 12.50 14.11
CA PRO A 178 3.42 12.51 12.66
C PRO A 178 4.73 11.86 12.18
N MET A 179 5.77 11.79 13.01
CA MET A 179 7.07 11.26 12.61
C MET A 179 7.04 9.74 12.33
N PRO A 180 6.56 8.85 13.24
CA PRO A 180 6.40 7.43 12.90
C PRO A 180 5.47 7.16 11.71
N TRP A 181 4.40 7.94 11.53
CA TRP A 181 3.54 7.86 10.34
C TRP A 181 4.32 8.14 9.05
N LEU A 182 5.07 9.24 9.00
CA LEU A 182 5.88 9.59 7.83
C LEU A 182 7.02 8.58 7.59
N VAL A 183 7.63 8.01 8.64
CA VAL A 183 8.62 6.93 8.50
C VAL A 183 7.98 5.65 7.93
N LEU A 184 6.80 5.26 8.39
CA LEU A 184 6.08 4.08 7.91
C LEU A 184 5.60 4.24 6.46
N ALA A 185 5.06 5.41 6.13
CA ALA A 185 4.66 5.76 4.76
C ALA A 185 5.87 5.82 3.81
N THR A 186 6.99 6.41 4.26
CA THR A 186 8.28 6.43 3.52
C THR A 186 8.80 5.02 3.28
N THR A 187 8.78 4.17 4.31
CA THR A 187 9.22 2.77 4.23
C THR A 187 8.34 1.99 3.25
N SER A 188 7.02 2.18 3.32
CA SER A 188 6.05 1.57 2.40
C SER A 188 6.21 2.08 0.96
N ALA A 189 6.63 3.33 0.77
CA ALA A 189 6.95 3.93 -0.54
C ALA A 189 8.24 3.38 -1.18
N LEU A 190 9.13 2.72 -0.43
CA LEU A 190 10.31 2.06 -1.01
C LEU A 190 9.95 0.85 -1.88
N PHE A 191 8.85 0.15 -1.61
CA PHE A 191 8.44 -1.03 -2.39
C PHE A 191 7.97 -0.69 -3.82
N PRO A 192 7.09 0.31 -4.07
CA PRO A 192 6.82 0.78 -5.43
C PRO A 192 8.02 1.48 -6.08
N ALA A 193 8.98 2.03 -5.30
CA ALA A 193 10.26 2.50 -5.83
C ALA A 193 11.12 1.35 -6.38
N VAL A 194 11.22 0.22 -5.65
CA VAL A 194 11.90 -1.00 -6.10
C VAL A 194 11.22 -1.60 -7.33
N PHE A 195 9.88 -1.60 -7.38
CA PHE A 195 9.15 -1.93 -8.62
C PHE A 195 9.53 -0.98 -9.77
N GLY A 196 9.53 0.33 -9.54
CA GLY A 196 9.88 1.33 -10.57
C GLY A 196 11.29 1.15 -11.13
N LEU A 197 12.26 0.76 -10.28
CA LEU A 197 13.61 0.39 -10.70
C LEU A 197 13.61 -0.80 -11.66
N PHE A 198 12.98 -1.92 -11.27
CA PHE A 198 12.98 -3.15 -12.08
C PHE A 198 12.07 -3.05 -13.32
N ALA A 199 10.97 -2.31 -13.25
CA ALA A 199 10.10 -2.01 -14.39
C ALA A 199 10.89 -1.32 -15.52
N VAL A 200 11.74 -0.34 -15.20
CA VAL A 200 12.60 0.34 -16.19
C VAL A 200 13.65 -0.60 -16.79
N LEU A 201 14.07 -1.64 -16.08
CA LEU A 201 15.00 -2.66 -16.59
C LEU A 201 14.30 -3.67 -17.52
N VAL A 202 13.11 -4.17 -17.15
CA VAL A 202 12.40 -5.21 -17.92
C VAL A 202 11.56 -4.66 -19.08
N ARG A 203 11.28 -3.35 -19.15
CA ARG A 203 10.43 -2.74 -20.21
C ARG A 203 10.90 -2.99 -21.66
N GLY A 204 12.18 -3.30 -21.85
CA GLY A 204 12.74 -3.65 -23.16
C GLY A 204 12.39 -5.06 -23.64
N LEU A 205 11.87 -5.92 -22.76
CA LEU A 205 11.52 -7.30 -23.07
C LEU A 205 10.14 -7.39 -23.74
N ARG A 206 9.98 -8.38 -24.63
CA ARG A 206 8.68 -8.71 -25.23
C ARG A 206 7.71 -9.15 -24.13
N GLY A 207 6.48 -8.65 -24.17
CA GLY A 207 5.46 -8.96 -23.15
C GLY A 207 5.60 -8.18 -21.84
N TRP A 208 6.28 -7.03 -21.82
CA TRP A 208 6.50 -6.21 -20.61
C TRP A 208 5.28 -5.97 -19.69
N PRO A 209 4.00 -5.88 -20.14
CA PRO A 209 2.88 -5.72 -19.21
C PRO A 209 2.71 -6.89 -18.23
N ILE A 210 3.04 -8.10 -18.68
CA ILE A 210 3.03 -9.32 -17.87
C ILE A 210 4.17 -9.26 -16.85
N TRP A 211 5.37 -8.88 -17.30
CA TRP A 211 6.53 -8.75 -16.42
C TRP A 211 6.36 -7.66 -15.35
N PHE A 212 5.65 -6.57 -15.67
CA PHE A 212 5.30 -5.55 -14.68
C PHE A 212 4.31 -6.08 -13.64
N ALA A 213 3.27 -6.81 -14.05
CA ALA A 213 2.33 -7.42 -13.12
C ALA A 213 3.01 -8.44 -12.18
N VAL A 214 3.91 -9.27 -12.72
CA VAL A 214 4.73 -10.21 -11.96
C VAL A 214 5.67 -9.50 -10.96
N LEU A 215 6.35 -8.43 -11.38
CA LEU A 215 7.18 -7.61 -10.49
C LEU A 215 6.36 -6.95 -9.38
N TRP A 216 5.12 -6.52 -9.66
CA TRP A 216 4.26 -5.93 -8.65
C TRP A 216 3.81 -6.95 -7.60
N GLY A 217 3.37 -8.14 -8.03
CA GLY A 217 3.03 -9.23 -7.11
C GLY A 217 4.21 -9.64 -6.22
N ALA A 218 5.43 -9.61 -6.76
CA ALA A 218 6.65 -9.89 -6.00
C ALA A 218 7.00 -8.79 -4.96
N GLN A 219 6.78 -7.50 -5.25
CA GLN A 219 7.00 -6.45 -4.22
C GLN A 219 5.92 -6.44 -3.14
N GLU A 220 4.65 -6.73 -3.47
CA GLU A 220 3.61 -6.87 -2.45
C GLU A 220 3.89 -8.07 -1.52
N TRP A 221 4.37 -9.18 -2.08
CA TRP A 221 4.83 -10.33 -1.29
C TRP A 221 6.02 -9.96 -0.40
N LEU A 222 7.04 -9.26 -0.92
CA LEU A 222 8.18 -8.82 -0.11
C LEU A 222 7.73 -7.90 1.05
N LYS A 223 6.82 -6.97 0.76
CA LYS A 223 6.20 -6.05 1.74
C LYS A 223 5.34 -6.80 2.76
N SER A 224 4.74 -7.95 2.42
CA SER A 224 3.94 -8.76 3.35
C SER A 224 4.76 -9.67 4.27
N ILE A 225 6.10 -9.68 4.16
CA ILE A 225 7.00 -10.44 5.05
C ILE A 225 8.12 -9.60 5.70
N VAL A 226 8.54 -8.48 5.11
CA VAL A 226 9.69 -7.67 5.56
C VAL A 226 9.30 -6.18 5.64
N PRO A 227 9.74 -5.43 6.68
CA PRO A 227 10.43 -5.88 7.88
C PRO A 227 9.47 -6.48 8.94
N PHE A 228 10.03 -7.04 10.02
CA PHE A 228 9.32 -7.43 11.25
C PHE A 228 8.07 -8.33 11.07
N GLY A 229 8.04 -9.16 10.03
CA GLY A 229 6.93 -10.06 9.73
C GLY A 229 5.92 -9.52 8.70
N GLY A 230 6.08 -8.27 8.26
CA GLY A 230 5.41 -7.65 7.11
C GLY A 230 4.44 -6.51 7.43
N PHE A 231 4.20 -5.66 6.41
CA PHE A 231 3.19 -4.60 6.42
C PHE A 231 2.34 -4.66 5.11
N PRO A 232 1.44 -5.64 4.96
CA PRO A 232 0.63 -5.82 3.74
C PRO A 232 -0.41 -4.72 3.47
N TRP A 233 -0.53 -3.70 4.33
CA TRP A 233 -1.46 -2.56 4.13
C TRP A 233 -1.21 -1.86 2.79
N GLY A 234 -2.28 -1.48 2.09
CA GLY A 234 -2.17 -0.86 0.76
C GLY A 234 -1.79 -1.82 -0.38
N SER A 235 -1.86 -3.14 -0.20
CA SER A 235 -1.84 -4.07 -1.34
C SER A 235 -3.09 -3.91 -2.21
N VAL A 236 -2.92 -3.88 -3.54
CA VAL A 236 -3.93 -3.43 -4.52
C VAL A 236 -5.24 -4.21 -4.44
N ALA A 237 -5.19 -5.50 -4.10
CA ALA A 237 -6.36 -6.35 -3.92
C ALA A 237 -7.40 -5.82 -2.90
N PHE A 238 -6.97 -5.12 -1.85
CA PHE A 238 -7.90 -4.60 -0.84
C PHE A 238 -8.67 -3.36 -1.34
N GLY A 239 -8.10 -2.61 -2.28
CA GLY A 239 -8.82 -1.58 -3.04
C GLY A 239 -9.76 -2.13 -4.12
N GLN A 240 -10.13 -3.42 -4.04
CA GLN A 240 -11.13 -4.08 -4.88
C GLN A 240 -12.22 -4.77 -4.04
N ALA A 241 -12.34 -4.45 -2.74
CA ALA A 241 -13.22 -5.12 -1.80
C ALA A 241 -14.72 -5.06 -2.17
N ASP A 242 -15.13 -4.04 -2.92
CA ASP A 242 -16.47 -3.90 -3.53
C ASP A 242 -16.41 -3.85 -5.08
N GLY A 243 -15.27 -4.26 -5.67
CA GLY A 243 -14.99 -4.18 -7.10
C GLY A 243 -15.39 -5.45 -7.89
N PRO A 244 -15.67 -5.34 -9.21
CA PRO A 244 -16.08 -6.47 -10.05
C PRO A 244 -15.00 -7.55 -10.24
N LEU A 245 -13.73 -7.21 -9.93
CA LEU A 245 -12.59 -8.12 -10.02
C LEU A 245 -12.43 -9.01 -8.77
N LEU A 246 -13.15 -8.72 -7.67
CA LEU A 246 -13.03 -9.43 -6.39
C LEU A 246 -13.01 -10.97 -6.49
N PRO A 247 -13.86 -11.65 -7.30
CA PRO A 247 -13.85 -13.12 -7.40
C PRO A 247 -12.51 -13.76 -7.78
N LEU A 248 -11.59 -13.02 -8.41
CA LEU A 248 -10.25 -13.53 -8.74
C LEU A 248 -9.46 -13.93 -7.48
N VAL A 249 -9.75 -13.33 -6.31
CA VAL A 249 -9.13 -13.71 -5.04
C VAL A 249 -9.41 -15.17 -4.67
N GLN A 250 -10.55 -15.73 -5.08
CA GLN A 250 -10.91 -17.12 -4.80
C GLN A 250 -10.01 -18.14 -5.54
N LEU A 251 -9.39 -17.72 -6.66
CA LEU A 251 -8.49 -18.59 -7.45
C LEU A 251 -7.05 -18.62 -6.92
N GLY A 252 -6.51 -17.48 -6.48
CA GLY A 252 -5.07 -17.36 -6.16
C GLY A 252 -4.73 -16.37 -5.05
N GLY A 253 -5.71 -15.97 -4.24
CA GLY A 253 -5.53 -15.06 -3.12
C GLY A 253 -5.27 -13.61 -3.53
N VAL A 254 -4.91 -12.80 -2.54
CA VAL A 254 -4.55 -11.37 -2.71
C VAL A 254 -3.54 -11.17 -3.84
N ALA A 255 -2.52 -12.03 -3.93
CA ALA A 255 -1.48 -11.94 -4.95
C ALA A 255 -2.02 -12.03 -6.39
N LEU A 256 -3.00 -12.91 -6.67
CA LEU A 256 -3.60 -13.00 -8.01
C LEU A 256 -4.47 -11.79 -8.34
N LEU A 257 -5.27 -11.32 -7.37
CA LEU A 257 -6.13 -10.16 -7.56
C LEU A 257 -5.31 -8.89 -7.83
N SER A 258 -4.30 -8.58 -7.01
CA SER A 258 -3.36 -7.49 -7.27
C SER A 258 -2.68 -7.62 -8.63
N THR A 259 -2.15 -8.81 -8.97
CA THR A 259 -1.50 -9.07 -10.25
C THR A 259 -2.45 -8.85 -11.43
N GLY A 260 -3.72 -9.24 -11.31
CA GLY A 260 -4.75 -9.06 -12.34
C GLY A 260 -5.10 -7.58 -12.58
N VAL A 261 -5.32 -6.81 -11.50
CA VAL A 261 -5.56 -5.34 -11.59
C VAL A 261 -4.38 -4.64 -12.25
N VAL A 262 -3.16 -4.97 -11.84
CA VAL A 262 -1.93 -4.40 -12.39
C VAL A 262 -1.75 -4.78 -13.85
N LEU A 263 -2.02 -6.04 -14.23
CA LEU A 263 -1.96 -6.49 -15.62
C LEU A 263 -2.93 -5.73 -16.51
N ILE A 264 -4.15 -5.44 -16.05
CA ILE A 264 -5.11 -4.60 -16.78
C ILE A 264 -4.56 -3.19 -16.95
N GLY A 265 -4.09 -2.53 -15.87
CA GLY A 265 -3.53 -1.18 -15.93
C GLY A 265 -2.32 -1.06 -16.87
N CYS A 266 -1.37 -2.00 -16.77
CA CYS A 266 -0.22 -2.07 -17.68
C CYS A 266 -0.65 -2.32 -19.14
N SER A 267 -1.68 -3.14 -19.36
CA SER A 267 -2.19 -3.44 -20.70
C SER A 267 -2.92 -2.26 -21.34
N PHE A 268 -3.66 -1.45 -20.58
CA PHE A 268 -4.23 -0.19 -21.08
C PHE A 268 -3.14 0.75 -21.58
N THR A 269 -2.03 0.91 -20.85
CA THR A 269 -0.91 1.74 -21.29
C THR A 269 -0.19 1.17 -22.51
N ALA A 270 -0.08 -0.16 -22.63
CA ALA A 270 0.43 -0.79 -23.84
C ALA A 270 -0.46 -0.52 -25.07
N ILE A 271 -1.79 -0.61 -24.91
CA ILE A 271 -2.76 -0.27 -25.97
C ILE A 271 -2.63 1.21 -26.35
N ALA A 272 -2.58 2.12 -25.38
CA ALA A 272 -2.42 3.55 -25.62
C ALA A 272 -1.15 3.89 -26.44
N PHE A 273 -0.01 3.25 -26.13
CA PHE A 273 1.22 3.43 -26.91
C PHE A 273 1.15 2.85 -28.33
N GLU A 274 0.48 1.70 -28.54
CA GLU A 274 0.28 1.16 -29.89
C GLU A 274 -0.68 2.02 -30.73
N ILE A 275 -1.72 2.56 -30.11
CA ILE A 275 -2.64 3.54 -30.70
C ILE A 275 -1.90 4.82 -31.07
N GLU A 276 -1.06 5.37 -30.18
CA GLU A 276 -0.25 6.56 -30.44
C GLU A 276 0.71 6.34 -31.62
N LYS A 277 1.40 5.19 -31.66
CA LYS A 277 2.27 4.80 -32.79
C LYS A 277 1.47 4.77 -34.09
N TRP A 278 0.34 4.06 -34.11
CA TRP A 278 -0.49 3.89 -35.30
C TRP A 278 -0.94 5.25 -35.86
N TRP A 279 -1.44 6.16 -35.01
CA TRP A 279 -1.82 7.51 -35.43
C TRP A 279 -0.63 8.30 -36.01
N ARG A 280 0.54 8.26 -35.33
CA ARG A 280 1.76 8.93 -35.80
C ARG A 280 2.35 8.35 -37.09
N THR A 281 2.13 7.06 -37.36
CA THR A 281 2.51 6.44 -38.65
C THR A 281 1.48 6.69 -39.73
N GLY A 282 0.18 6.65 -39.43
CA GLY A 282 -0.89 6.94 -40.40
C GLY A 282 -0.80 8.36 -40.94
N GLN A 283 -0.48 9.34 -40.08
CA GLN A 283 -0.21 10.73 -40.48
C GLN A 283 1.06 10.91 -41.31
N ARG A 284 1.92 9.88 -41.45
CA ARG A 284 3.14 9.89 -42.27
C ARG A 284 3.05 8.97 -43.50
N ALA A 285 2.05 8.10 -43.55
CA ALA A 285 1.80 7.20 -44.68
C ALA A 285 0.99 7.84 -45.82
N GLY A 286 0.77 9.16 -45.78
CA GLY A 286 0.09 9.90 -46.83
C GLY A 286 0.86 9.98 -48.15
N ASP A 287 2.19 9.84 -48.09
CA ASP A 287 3.07 10.02 -49.26
C ASP A 287 3.60 8.70 -49.87
N ASP A 288 3.55 7.56 -49.13
CA ASP A 288 4.20 6.30 -49.53
C ASP A 288 3.32 5.06 -49.27
N ALA A 289 2.33 4.83 -50.15
CA ALA A 289 1.31 3.80 -50.01
C ALA A 289 1.75 2.40 -50.50
N SER A 290 2.73 1.77 -49.84
CA SER A 290 3.12 0.36 -50.14
C SER A 290 3.57 -0.50 -48.95
N ALA A 291 3.97 0.09 -47.83
CA ALA A 291 4.44 -0.67 -46.66
C ALA A 291 3.29 -1.39 -45.95
N ALA A 292 3.10 -2.69 -46.24
CA ALA A 292 2.05 -3.52 -45.65
C ALA A 292 1.99 -3.38 -44.11
N ALA A 293 0.90 -2.76 -43.63
CA ALA A 293 0.76 -2.37 -42.24
C ALA A 293 0.69 -3.60 -41.34
N LYS A 294 1.81 -3.91 -40.67
CA LYS A 294 1.83 -4.91 -39.58
C LYS A 294 0.77 -4.52 -38.55
N PRO A 295 -0.16 -5.41 -38.18
CA PRO A 295 -1.23 -5.07 -37.26
C PRO A 295 -0.62 -4.56 -35.93
N PRO A 296 -1.18 -3.49 -35.33
CA PRO A 296 -0.62 -2.92 -34.10
C PRO A 296 -0.58 -3.97 -32.99
N ALA A 297 0.41 -3.91 -32.10
CA ALA A 297 0.68 -4.98 -31.14
C ALA A 297 -0.32 -5.04 -29.96
N VAL A 298 -1.53 -4.49 -30.14
CA VAL A 298 -2.64 -4.46 -29.17
C VAL A 298 -3.20 -5.85 -28.86
N VAL A 299 -2.95 -6.86 -29.69
CA VAL A 299 -3.50 -8.22 -29.52
C VAL A 299 -3.10 -8.83 -28.17
N LEU A 300 -1.83 -8.77 -27.78
CA LEU A 300 -1.39 -9.34 -26.50
C LEU A 300 -1.97 -8.59 -25.29
N PRO A 301 -1.87 -7.24 -25.18
CA PRO A 301 -2.57 -6.47 -24.15
C PRO A 301 -4.10 -6.69 -24.11
N GLY A 302 -4.74 -6.77 -25.28
CA GLY A 302 -6.17 -7.05 -25.38
C GLY A 302 -6.53 -8.43 -24.84
N VAL A 303 -5.77 -9.47 -25.22
CA VAL A 303 -5.90 -10.83 -24.66
C VAL A 303 -5.66 -10.83 -23.15
N CYS A 304 -4.70 -10.07 -22.62
CA CYS A 304 -4.50 -9.95 -21.18
C CYS A 304 -5.72 -9.36 -20.46
N ILE A 305 -6.29 -8.26 -20.97
CA ILE A 305 -7.51 -7.65 -20.39
C ILE A 305 -8.70 -8.60 -20.49
N CYS A 306 -8.94 -9.17 -21.68
CA CYS A 306 -10.01 -10.13 -21.90
C CYS A 306 -9.88 -11.36 -21.00
N LEU A 307 -8.67 -11.90 -20.81
CA LEU A 307 -8.43 -13.06 -19.94
C LEU A 307 -8.76 -12.75 -18.48
N VAL A 308 -8.31 -11.62 -17.93
CA VAL A 308 -8.61 -11.25 -16.53
C VAL A 308 -10.11 -10.99 -16.33
N LEU A 309 -10.75 -10.25 -17.23
CA LEU A 309 -12.20 -9.97 -17.16
C LEU A 309 -13.05 -11.24 -17.34
N PHE A 310 -12.71 -12.09 -18.31
CA PHE A 310 -13.42 -13.36 -18.57
C PHE A 310 -13.24 -14.35 -17.40
N THR A 311 -12.05 -14.38 -16.78
CA THR A 311 -11.81 -15.18 -15.56
C THR A 311 -12.67 -14.68 -14.40
N ALA A 312 -12.77 -13.36 -14.20
CA ALA A 312 -13.65 -12.79 -13.18
C ALA A 312 -15.13 -13.16 -13.44
N VAL A 313 -15.60 -13.03 -14.69
CA VAL A 313 -16.96 -13.41 -15.11
C VAL A 313 -17.25 -14.91 -14.95
N ILE A 314 -16.28 -15.79 -15.18
CA ILE A 314 -16.43 -17.25 -14.96
C ILE A 314 -16.56 -17.59 -13.47
N VAL A 315 -15.81 -16.92 -12.60
CA VAL A 315 -15.81 -17.21 -11.15
C VAL A 315 -16.98 -16.52 -10.42
N TRP A 316 -17.45 -15.38 -10.94
CA TRP A 316 -18.52 -14.56 -10.34
C TRP A 316 -19.80 -15.35 -9.99
N PRO A 317 -20.37 -16.24 -10.84
CA PRO A 317 -21.51 -17.07 -10.46
C PRO A 317 -21.24 -17.95 -9.23
N GLN A 318 -20.07 -18.62 -9.16
CA GLN A 318 -19.76 -19.49 -8.01
C GLN A 318 -19.68 -18.68 -6.71
N VAL A 319 -19.07 -17.50 -6.75
CA VAL A 319 -18.95 -16.59 -5.60
C VAL A 319 -20.33 -16.08 -5.18
N ARG A 320 -21.18 -15.63 -6.12
CA ARG A 320 -22.55 -15.19 -5.81
C ARG A 320 -23.46 -16.31 -5.29
N HIS A 321 -23.35 -17.54 -5.82
CA HIS A 321 -24.07 -18.70 -5.28
C HIS A 321 -23.61 -19.04 -3.84
N ALA A 322 -22.33 -18.83 -3.53
CA ALA A 322 -21.80 -19.04 -2.19
C ALA A 322 -22.32 -17.99 -1.18
N GLY A 323 -22.38 -16.71 -1.55
CA GLY A 323 -22.93 -15.62 -0.72
C GLY A 323 -24.45 -15.74 -0.53
N ALA A 324 -25.19 -16.10 -1.58
CA ALA A 324 -26.63 -16.32 -1.54
C ALA A 324 -27.05 -17.56 -0.71
N GLY A 325 -26.10 -18.35 -0.21
CA GLY A 325 -26.37 -19.50 0.65
C GLY A 325 -27.20 -20.61 -0.02
N SER A 326 -26.98 -20.84 -1.32
CA SER A 326 -27.78 -21.78 -2.11
C SER A 326 -27.29 -23.23 -2.09
N GLY A 327 -26.25 -23.57 -1.30
CA GLY A 327 -25.60 -24.88 -1.28
C GLY A 327 -26.19 -25.89 -0.28
N GLY A 328 -27.24 -25.52 0.46
CA GLY A 328 -27.83 -26.39 1.49
C GLY A 328 -26.98 -26.56 2.75
N GLU A 329 -25.95 -25.74 2.93
CA GLU A 329 -25.05 -25.83 4.09
C GLU A 329 -25.78 -25.49 5.41
N PRO A 330 -25.47 -26.14 6.54
CA PRO A 330 -26.16 -25.91 7.81
C PRO A 330 -26.13 -24.44 8.24
N THR A 331 -27.31 -23.88 8.51
CA THR A 331 -27.47 -22.51 9.03
C THR A 331 -27.43 -22.50 10.54
N ILE A 332 -26.74 -21.53 11.13
CA ILE A 332 -26.74 -21.24 12.57
C ILE A 332 -26.96 -19.75 12.82
N THR A 333 -27.55 -19.38 13.95
CA THR A 333 -27.58 -17.99 14.43
C THR A 333 -26.30 -17.71 15.21
N VAL A 334 -25.60 -16.62 14.89
CA VAL A 334 -24.46 -16.12 15.66
C VAL A 334 -24.71 -14.69 16.10
N ALA A 335 -24.22 -14.36 17.29
CA ALA A 335 -24.24 -12.97 17.78
C ALA A 335 -22.84 -12.35 17.71
N VAL A 336 -22.77 -11.07 17.37
CA VAL A 336 -21.57 -10.22 17.52
C VAL A 336 -21.94 -9.05 18.40
N VAL A 337 -21.14 -8.75 19.42
CA VAL A 337 -21.39 -7.67 20.39
C VAL A 337 -20.30 -6.62 20.30
N GLN A 338 -20.70 -5.34 20.39
CA GLN A 338 -19.85 -4.16 20.34
C GLN A 338 -20.21 -3.30 21.55
N GLY A 339 -19.42 -3.38 22.63
CA GLY A 339 -19.70 -2.65 23.88
C GLY A 339 -19.39 -1.16 23.83
N ASN A 340 -18.59 -0.70 22.86
CA ASN A 340 -18.00 0.64 22.83
C ASN A 340 -17.06 0.92 24.03
N VAL A 341 -16.38 2.06 24.02
CA VAL A 341 -15.48 2.50 25.12
C VAL A 341 -15.80 3.94 25.55
N PRO A 342 -15.44 4.35 26.79
CA PRO A 342 -15.68 5.73 27.25
C PRO A 342 -14.89 6.82 26.51
N ARG A 343 -13.73 6.48 25.92
CA ARG A 343 -12.87 7.40 25.14
C ARG A 343 -11.95 6.63 24.19
N LEU A 344 -11.63 7.21 23.03
CA LEU A 344 -10.66 6.66 22.07
C LEU A 344 -9.20 6.97 22.48
N GLY A 345 -8.26 6.22 21.87
CA GLY A 345 -6.81 6.44 22.00
C GLY A 345 -6.16 5.67 23.16
N LEU A 346 -4.83 5.50 23.09
CA LEU A 346 -4.02 4.54 23.88
C LEU A 346 -4.34 4.42 25.39
N ASP A 347 -4.85 5.47 26.02
CA ASP A 347 -5.20 5.52 27.43
C ASP A 347 -6.63 4.98 27.76
N PHE A 348 -7.39 4.42 26.80
CA PHE A 348 -8.65 3.70 27.11
C PHE A 348 -8.40 2.47 27.99
N ASN A 349 -7.25 1.80 27.80
CA ASN A 349 -6.71 0.70 28.61
C ASN A 349 -6.51 1.02 30.12
N SER A 350 -6.75 2.28 30.54
CA SER A 350 -6.79 2.66 31.96
C SER A 350 -8.17 2.43 32.61
N GLN A 351 -9.21 2.09 31.83
CA GLN A 351 -10.57 1.84 32.30
C GLN A 351 -11.06 0.42 31.97
N ARG A 352 -10.13 -0.54 31.95
CA ARG A 352 -10.28 -1.99 31.65
C ARG A 352 -11.62 -2.60 32.04
N ARG A 353 -12.06 -2.34 33.28
CA ARG A 353 -13.32 -2.87 33.83
C ARG A 353 -14.56 -2.31 33.10
N VAL A 354 -14.57 -1.04 32.72
CA VAL A 354 -15.70 -0.41 32.03
C VAL A 354 -15.89 -1.00 30.62
N VAL A 355 -14.79 -1.33 29.93
CA VAL A 355 -14.86 -2.02 28.63
C VAL A 355 -15.51 -3.40 28.79
N LEU A 356 -15.14 -4.17 29.82
CA LEU A 356 -15.80 -5.43 30.14
C LEU A 356 -17.27 -5.25 30.51
N ASP A 357 -17.58 -4.35 31.45
CA ASP A 357 -18.93 -4.10 31.94
C ASP A 357 -19.87 -3.65 30.78
N ASN A 358 -19.36 -2.93 29.78
CA ASN A 358 -20.08 -2.58 28.55
C ASN A 358 -20.44 -3.82 27.68
N HIS A 359 -19.49 -4.71 27.40
CA HIS A 359 -19.77 -5.92 26.59
C HIS A 359 -20.71 -6.90 27.33
N VAL A 360 -20.61 -6.92 28.66
CA VAL A 360 -21.55 -7.61 29.55
C VAL A 360 -22.94 -6.98 29.44
N HIS A 361 -23.06 -5.65 29.46
CA HIS A 361 -24.35 -4.94 29.32
C HIS A 361 -25.04 -5.26 28.00
N GLU A 362 -24.36 -5.10 26.86
CA GLU A 362 -24.95 -5.40 25.54
C GLU A 362 -25.32 -6.89 25.38
N THR A 363 -24.57 -7.80 26.01
CA THR A 363 -24.92 -9.24 26.02
C THR A 363 -26.13 -9.54 26.91
N LEU A 364 -26.32 -8.79 28.00
CA LEU A 364 -27.51 -8.88 28.84
C LEU A 364 -28.75 -8.29 28.12
N GLN A 365 -28.59 -7.18 27.39
CA GLN A 365 -29.63 -6.59 26.55
C GLN A 365 -30.05 -7.54 25.42
N LEU A 366 -29.10 -8.14 24.70
CA LEU A 366 -29.37 -9.22 23.74
C LEU A 366 -30.14 -10.37 24.39
N ALA A 367 -29.76 -10.78 25.61
CA ALA A 367 -30.45 -11.86 26.33
C ALA A 367 -31.89 -11.49 26.74
N GLU A 368 -32.17 -10.22 27.02
CA GLU A 368 -33.53 -9.73 27.26
C GLU A 368 -34.35 -9.66 25.96
N ASP A 369 -33.79 -9.13 24.88
CA ASP A 369 -34.44 -9.12 23.56
C ASP A 369 -34.70 -10.56 23.05
N VAL A 370 -33.83 -11.53 23.33
CA VAL A 370 -34.09 -12.96 23.05
C VAL A 370 -35.24 -13.52 23.91
N ARG A 371 -35.25 -13.26 25.22
CA ARG A 371 -36.37 -13.67 26.10
C ARG A 371 -37.70 -13.03 25.71
N ALA A 372 -37.68 -11.83 25.15
CA ALA A 372 -38.85 -11.12 24.65
C ALA A 372 -39.28 -11.54 23.22
N GLY A 373 -38.53 -12.43 22.55
CA GLY A 373 -38.79 -12.83 21.16
C GLY A 373 -38.48 -11.72 20.13
N LEU A 374 -37.75 -10.69 20.53
CA LEU A 374 -37.29 -9.59 19.68
C LEU A 374 -36.02 -9.99 18.91
N ALA A 375 -35.15 -10.82 19.48
CA ALA A 375 -33.97 -11.39 18.83
C ALA A 375 -34.06 -12.94 18.80
N PRO A 376 -33.43 -13.62 17.82
CA PRO A 376 -33.31 -15.08 17.79
C PRO A 376 -32.20 -15.56 18.75
N GLN A 377 -32.41 -16.71 19.40
CA GLN A 377 -31.38 -17.34 20.23
C GLN A 377 -30.10 -17.60 19.41
N PRO A 378 -28.93 -17.03 19.77
CA PRO A 378 -27.66 -17.37 19.15
C PRO A 378 -27.16 -18.73 19.64
N GLN A 379 -26.45 -19.46 18.76
CA GLN A 379 -25.71 -20.67 19.14
C GLN A 379 -24.39 -20.30 19.85
N PHE A 380 -23.81 -19.14 19.54
CA PHE A 380 -22.72 -18.53 20.29
C PHE A 380 -22.63 -17.02 20.04
N VAL A 381 -21.95 -16.31 20.93
CA VAL A 381 -21.66 -14.87 20.85
C VAL A 381 -20.17 -14.66 20.57
N ILE A 382 -19.81 -13.61 19.84
CA ILE A 382 -18.43 -13.13 19.69
C ILE A 382 -18.31 -11.74 20.31
N TRP A 383 -17.29 -11.55 21.14
CA TRP A 383 -16.84 -10.25 21.62
C TRP A 383 -15.53 -9.83 20.93
N PRO A 384 -15.19 -8.53 20.94
CA PRO A 384 -13.98 -7.99 20.31
C PRO A 384 -12.67 -8.39 21.00
N GLU A 385 -11.56 -8.04 20.34
CA GLU A 385 -10.22 -8.03 20.96
C GLU A 385 -10.22 -7.07 22.16
N ASP A 386 -9.54 -7.47 23.24
CA ASP A 386 -9.47 -6.76 24.52
C ASP A 386 -10.83 -6.40 25.17
N SER A 387 -11.92 -7.10 24.79
CA SER A 387 -13.21 -7.03 25.48
C SER A 387 -13.13 -7.32 26.99
N SER A 388 -12.07 -8.01 27.42
CA SER A 388 -11.61 -8.04 28.81
C SER A 388 -10.09 -7.82 28.90
N ASP A 389 -9.68 -6.56 29.06
CA ASP A 389 -8.31 -6.14 29.42
C ASP A 389 -7.80 -6.70 30.77
N ILE A 390 -8.64 -7.42 31.52
CA ILE A 390 -8.32 -8.06 32.79
C ILE A 390 -8.34 -9.56 32.56
N ASP A 391 -7.23 -10.26 32.85
CA ASP A 391 -7.13 -11.72 32.74
C ASP A 391 -8.22 -12.40 33.59
N PRO A 392 -9.21 -13.07 32.97
CA PRO A 392 -10.36 -13.66 33.65
C PRO A 392 -10.07 -15.08 34.17
N LEU A 393 -8.85 -15.60 33.99
CA LEU A 393 -8.40 -16.86 34.58
C LEU A 393 -7.81 -16.62 35.97
N VAL A 394 -7.23 -15.44 36.22
CA VAL A 394 -6.70 -15.03 37.54
C VAL A 394 -7.63 -14.07 38.29
N ASN A 395 -8.45 -13.27 37.60
CA ASN A 395 -9.37 -12.32 38.25
C ASN A 395 -10.80 -12.89 38.39
N PRO A 396 -11.27 -13.17 39.63
CA PRO A 396 -12.56 -13.81 39.85
C PRO A 396 -13.76 -12.88 39.63
N ASP A 397 -13.59 -11.56 39.64
CA ASP A 397 -14.65 -10.58 39.35
C ASP A 397 -14.90 -10.47 37.84
N ALA A 398 -13.83 -10.40 37.03
CA ALA A 398 -13.93 -10.50 35.57
C ALA A 398 -14.55 -11.84 35.14
N ALA A 399 -14.09 -12.95 35.71
CA ALA A 399 -14.66 -14.28 35.51
C ALA A 399 -16.17 -14.35 35.82
N GLN A 400 -16.61 -13.66 36.89
CA GLN A 400 -18.03 -13.60 37.27
C GLN A 400 -18.88 -12.79 36.29
N GLN A 401 -18.41 -11.63 35.79
CA GLN A 401 -19.19 -10.86 34.82
C GLN A 401 -19.32 -11.57 33.47
N ILE A 402 -18.24 -12.22 32.98
CA ILE A 402 -18.29 -13.03 31.76
C ILE A 402 -19.22 -14.24 31.95
N SER A 403 -19.14 -14.93 33.10
CA SER A 403 -20.02 -16.06 33.41
C SER A 403 -21.49 -15.64 33.52
N LYS A 404 -21.78 -14.48 34.12
CA LYS A 404 -23.11 -13.86 34.20
C LYS A 404 -23.67 -13.59 32.79
N ALA A 405 -22.86 -13.01 31.90
CA ALA A 405 -23.26 -12.78 30.51
C ALA A 405 -23.58 -14.10 29.77
N ALA A 406 -22.66 -15.08 29.83
CA ALA A 406 -22.83 -16.38 29.17
C ALA A 406 -24.05 -17.16 29.69
N LEU A 407 -24.27 -17.15 31.02
CA LEU A 407 -25.46 -17.75 31.64
C LEU A 407 -26.76 -17.04 31.24
N ALA A 408 -26.75 -15.71 31.15
CA ALA A 408 -27.95 -14.94 30.81
C ALA A 408 -28.41 -15.13 29.36
N ILE A 409 -27.47 -15.23 28.40
CA ILE A 409 -27.75 -15.53 26.98
C ILE A 409 -27.93 -17.03 26.70
N GLY A 410 -27.56 -17.90 27.65
CA GLY A 410 -27.67 -19.36 27.52
C GLY A 410 -26.75 -19.98 26.46
N ALA A 411 -25.75 -19.23 25.98
CA ALA A 411 -24.86 -19.61 24.89
C ALA A 411 -23.40 -19.26 25.23
N PRO A 412 -22.42 -20.01 24.70
CA PRO A 412 -21.01 -19.70 24.91
C PRO A 412 -20.60 -18.40 24.20
N ILE A 413 -19.63 -17.71 24.80
CA ILE A 413 -19.08 -16.44 24.31
C ILE A 413 -17.63 -16.66 23.89
N LEU A 414 -17.24 -16.14 22.73
CA LEU A 414 -15.85 -16.05 22.29
C LEU A 414 -15.30 -14.69 22.73
N VAL A 415 -14.50 -14.68 23.80
CA VAL A 415 -14.03 -13.47 24.51
C VAL A 415 -12.60 -13.13 24.10
N GLY A 416 -12.36 -11.93 23.57
CA GLY A 416 -11.00 -11.40 23.41
C GLY A 416 -10.50 -10.76 24.71
N THR A 417 -9.29 -11.14 25.14
CA THR A 417 -8.74 -10.81 26.46
C THR A 417 -7.21 -10.86 26.48
N VAL A 418 -6.62 -10.11 27.41
CA VAL A 418 -5.17 -10.14 27.70
C VAL A 418 -4.92 -11.13 28.84
N LEU A 419 -4.10 -12.15 28.60
CA LEU A 419 -3.65 -13.09 29.64
C LEU A 419 -2.20 -12.83 30.07
N ASP A 420 -1.91 -13.03 31.35
CA ASP A 420 -0.55 -13.05 31.89
C ASP A 420 0.21 -14.30 31.42
N VAL A 421 1.50 -14.18 31.07
CA VAL A 421 2.38 -15.32 30.81
C VAL A 421 2.97 -15.83 32.15
N PRO A 422 2.61 -17.04 32.61
CA PRO A 422 3.09 -17.54 33.90
C PRO A 422 4.60 -17.76 33.90
N GLY A 423 5.28 -17.26 34.93
CA GLY A 423 6.74 -17.33 35.04
C GLY A 423 7.49 -16.25 34.26
N SER A 424 6.79 -15.30 33.61
CA SER A 424 7.42 -14.07 33.13
C SER A 424 7.98 -13.24 34.30
N ARG A 425 8.95 -12.36 34.02
CA ARG A 425 9.67 -11.63 35.08
C ARG A 425 8.81 -10.48 35.62
N GLN A 426 8.80 -10.29 36.94
CA GLN A 426 8.05 -9.21 37.58
C GLN A 426 8.49 -7.78 37.17
N ASP A 427 9.77 -7.60 36.78
CA ASP A 427 10.28 -6.32 36.25
C ASP A 427 9.96 -6.10 34.76
N LYS A 428 9.44 -7.12 34.07
CA LYS A 428 9.07 -7.08 32.65
C LYS A 428 8.03 -8.17 32.32
N PRO A 429 6.77 -8.05 32.81
CA PRO A 429 5.73 -9.06 32.60
C PRO A 429 5.44 -9.24 31.11
N GLU A 430 5.20 -10.47 30.69
CA GLU A 430 4.86 -10.84 29.31
C GLU A 430 3.40 -11.26 29.23
N PHE A 431 2.76 -10.96 28.09
CA PHE A 431 1.31 -11.14 27.92
C PHE A 431 0.99 -11.91 26.62
N THR A 432 -0.15 -12.59 26.58
CA THR A 432 -0.74 -13.07 25.31
C THR A 432 -2.09 -12.42 25.06
N ASN A 433 -2.20 -11.72 23.93
CA ASN A 433 -3.49 -11.33 23.35
C ASN A 433 -4.19 -12.62 22.91
N THR A 434 -5.34 -12.90 23.51
CA THR A 434 -5.94 -14.24 23.52
C THR A 434 -7.44 -14.16 23.28
N VAL A 435 -7.97 -15.09 22.50
CA VAL A 435 -9.40 -15.22 22.24
C VAL A 435 -9.88 -16.57 22.76
N ILE A 436 -10.68 -16.58 23.82
CA ILE A 436 -11.06 -17.78 24.59
C ILE A 436 -12.57 -18.05 24.55
N VAL A 437 -12.95 -19.33 24.41
CA VAL A 437 -14.33 -19.77 24.54
C VAL A 437 -14.71 -19.84 26.01
N TRP A 438 -15.78 -19.14 26.40
CA TRP A 438 -16.36 -19.17 27.74
C TRP A 438 -17.76 -19.79 27.67
N ASN A 439 -17.92 -20.98 28.25
CA ASN A 439 -19.18 -21.73 28.24
C ASN A 439 -20.09 -21.34 29.42
N PRO A 440 -21.43 -21.30 29.23
CA PRO A 440 -22.37 -21.11 30.32
C PRO A 440 -22.21 -22.23 31.38
N GLY A 441 -22.10 -21.84 32.64
CA GLY A 441 -22.02 -22.76 33.79
C GLY A 441 -20.71 -23.53 33.97
N THR A 442 -19.89 -23.68 32.93
CA THR A 442 -18.59 -24.40 32.99
C THR A 442 -17.37 -23.53 32.75
N GLY A 443 -17.51 -22.30 32.25
CA GLY A 443 -16.43 -21.32 32.17
C GLY A 443 -15.45 -21.54 31.01
N PRO A 444 -14.16 -21.18 31.17
CA PRO A 444 -13.19 -21.13 30.09
C PRO A 444 -12.88 -22.51 29.51
N ALA A 445 -12.68 -22.57 28.19
CA ALA A 445 -12.41 -23.77 27.42
C ALA A 445 -11.35 -23.54 26.32
N ASP A 446 -11.69 -23.90 25.07
CA ASP A 446 -10.77 -23.83 23.93
C ASP A 446 -10.38 -22.38 23.59
N ARG A 447 -9.14 -22.14 23.12
CA ARG A 447 -8.61 -20.78 22.95
C ARG A 447 -7.60 -20.62 21.83
N HIS A 448 -7.48 -19.41 21.32
CA HIS A 448 -6.44 -18.99 20.39
C HIS A 448 -5.66 -17.78 20.93
N ASP A 449 -4.40 -18.02 21.28
CA ASP A 449 -3.40 -16.99 21.55
C ASP A 449 -2.85 -16.46 20.19
N LYS A 450 -2.74 -15.14 20.03
CA LYS A 450 -2.39 -14.45 18.77
C LYS A 450 -0.99 -14.82 18.25
N GLU A 451 -0.87 -15.06 16.94
CA GLU A 451 0.34 -15.58 16.29
C GLU A 451 1.13 -14.49 15.55
N ILE A 452 0.46 -13.47 14.99
CA ILE A 452 1.09 -12.31 14.33
C ILE A 452 0.86 -11.05 15.18
N VAL A 453 1.73 -10.86 16.17
CA VAL A 453 1.73 -9.70 17.08
C VAL A 453 2.21 -8.43 16.35
N GLN A 454 1.56 -7.29 16.59
CA GLN A 454 1.79 -6.02 15.89
C GLN A 454 3.09 -5.33 16.36
N PRO A 455 4.06 -5.03 15.44
CA PRO A 455 5.25 -4.25 15.78
C PRO A 455 4.91 -2.82 16.20
N PHE A 456 5.68 -2.27 17.16
CA PHE A 456 5.56 -0.94 17.77
C PHE A 456 4.30 -0.67 18.61
N GLY A 457 3.21 -1.40 18.38
CA GLY A 457 2.02 -1.42 19.25
C GLY A 457 2.15 -2.45 20.37
N GLU A 458 2.05 -3.73 20.01
CA GLU A 458 2.01 -4.85 20.96
C GLU A 458 3.39 -5.33 21.41
N TYR A 459 4.44 -5.12 20.61
CA TYR A 459 5.83 -5.33 21.01
C TYR A 459 6.79 -4.33 20.37
N LEU A 460 7.91 -4.02 21.02
CA LEU A 460 8.96 -3.19 20.43
C LEU A 460 10.00 -4.05 19.66
N PRO A 461 10.05 -4.01 18.31
CA PRO A 461 11.16 -4.61 17.58
C PRO A 461 12.45 -3.83 17.86
N MET A 462 13.59 -4.53 17.97
CA MET A 462 14.93 -3.96 18.23
C MET A 462 14.95 -2.82 19.29
N PRO A 463 14.59 -3.09 20.57
CA PRO A 463 14.48 -2.06 21.61
C PRO A 463 15.72 -1.17 21.73
N TRP A 464 16.92 -1.78 21.68
CA TRP A 464 18.22 -1.10 21.72
C TRP A 464 18.36 0.05 20.72
N LEU A 465 17.67 -0.01 19.58
CA LEU A 465 17.67 1.06 18.57
C LEU A 465 16.55 2.05 18.85
N PHE A 466 15.30 1.59 18.89
CA PHE A 466 14.15 2.48 18.86
C PHE A 466 13.93 3.27 20.17
N GLN A 467 14.39 2.75 21.32
CA GLN A 467 14.37 3.50 22.59
C GLN A 467 15.29 4.74 22.56
N HIS A 468 16.35 4.72 21.74
CA HIS A 468 17.21 5.90 21.51
C HIS A 468 16.65 6.85 20.44
N LEU A 469 15.70 6.41 19.61
CA LEU A 469 15.12 7.21 18.52
C LEU A 469 13.78 7.88 18.88
N SER A 470 13.05 7.37 19.87
CA SER A 470 11.76 7.95 20.27
C SER A 470 11.36 7.58 21.71
N GLY A 471 10.96 8.57 22.51
CA GLY A 471 10.37 8.33 23.83
C GLY A 471 9.06 7.53 23.79
N TYR A 472 8.35 7.51 22.65
CA TYR A 472 7.16 6.67 22.46
C TYR A 472 7.48 5.17 22.41
N ALA A 473 8.73 4.77 22.12
CA ALA A 473 9.11 3.36 22.06
C ALA A 473 8.86 2.63 23.40
N ASN A 474 8.97 3.35 24.52
CA ASN A 474 8.69 2.82 25.86
C ASN A 474 7.18 2.67 26.18
N ARG A 475 6.28 3.00 25.25
CA ARG A 475 4.83 2.73 25.36
C ARG A 475 4.39 1.46 24.64
N ALA A 476 5.26 0.83 23.86
CA ALA A 476 4.94 -0.43 23.21
C ALA A 476 4.72 -1.53 24.26
N GLY A 477 3.80 -2.45 23.99
CA GLY A 477 3.52 -3.58 24.85
C GLY A 477 4.67 -4.59 24.96
N ASN A 478 4.43 -5.63 25.73
CA ASN A 478 5.33 -6.78 25.86
C ASN A 478 4.58 -8.09 25.58
N PHE A 479 3.78 -8.09 24.51
CA PHE A 479 3.06 -9.27 24.06
C PHE A 479 3.98 -10.24 23.33
N VAL A 480 3.80 -11.54 23.59
CA VAL A 480 4.57 -12.61 22.95
C VAL A 480 3.68 -13.41 21.98
N PRO A 481 4.14 -13.72 20.76
CA PRO A 481 3.38 -14.54 19.81
C PRO A 481 3.36 -16.01 20.27
N ARG A 482 2.20 -16.67 20.14
CA ARG A 482 2.10 -18.13 20.31
C ARG A 482 1.59 -18.77 19.04
N ALA A 483 2.25 -19.83 18.59
CA ALA A 483 1.78 -20.61 17.45
C ALA A 483 0.59 -21.50 17.84
N GLY A 484 -0.47 -21.50 17.03
CA GLY A 484 -1.67 -22.31 17.27
C GLY A 484 -2.23 -22.97 16.01
N SER A 485 -3.43 -23.56 16.13
CA SER A 485 -4.26 -24.00 15.01
C SER A 485 -4.82 -22.81 14.21
N GLY A 486 -5.01 -21.66 14.85
CA GLY A 486 -5.87 -20.57 14.38
C GLY A 486 -7.36 -20.93 14.43
N VAL A 487 -7.76 -21.98 15.16
CA VAL A 487 -9.14 -22.50 15.23
C VAL A 487 -9.50 -22.84 16.68
N VAL A 488 -10.66 -22.36 17.12
CA VAL A 488 -11.30 -22.76 18.38
C VAL A 488 -12.61 -23.49 18.11
N ARG A 489 -13.06 -24.33 19.05
CA ARG A 489 -14.35 -25.03 18.99
C ARG A 489 -15.35 -24.41 19.95
N ILE A 490 -16.28 -23.62 19.42
CA ILE A 490 -17.36 -22.98 20.19
C ILE A 490 -18.72 -23.59 19.82
N ALA A 491 -19.51 -24.00 20.81
CA ALA A 491 -20.77 -24.74 20.61
C ALA A 491 -20.66 -25.92 19.61
N GLY A 492 -19.50 -26.61 19.60
CA GLY A 492 -19.15 -27.68 18.67
C GLY A 492 -18.60 -27.23 17.30
N VAL A 493 -18.81 -25.97 16.91
CA VAL A 493 -18.41 -25.39 15.63
C VAL A 493 -16.93 -24.98 15.64
N PRO A 494 -16.11 -25.43 14.67
CA PRO A 494 -14.76 -24.92 14.48
C PRO A 494 -14.81 -23.51 13.86
N VAL A 495 -14.49 -22.48 14.65
CA VAL A 495 -14.37 -21.09 14.21
C VAL A 495 -12.89 -20.74 14.08
N GLY A 496 -12.51 -20.25 12.90
CA GLY A 496 -11.16 -19.77 12.65
C GLY A 496 -11.01 -18.35 13.17
N VAL A 497 -9.98 -18.06 13.96
CA VAL A 497 -9.73 -16.73 14.52
C VAL A 497 -8.58 -16.07 13.77
N SER A 498 -8.67 -14.75 13.58
CA SER A 498 -7.57 -13.92 13.07
C SER A 498 -7.71 -12.53 13.68
N THR A 499 -7.05 -12.34 14.82
CA THR A 499 -7.30 -11.22 15.72
C THR A 499 -6.73 -9.92 15.14
N CYS A 500 -7.60 -8.95 14.87
CA CYS A 500 -7.31 -7.57 14.48
C CYS A 500 -6.26 -7.39 13.36
N TRP A 501 -4.98 -7.37 13.71
CA TRP A 501 -3.84 -7.26 12.80
C TRP A 501 -3.66 -8.52 11.93
N GLU A 502 -4.17 -9.69 12.34
CA GLU A 502 -3.90 -10.95 11.62
C GLU A 502 -4.68 -11.10 10.31
N VAL A 503 -5.88 -10.51 10.19
CA VAL A 503 -6.77 -10.66 9.02
C VAL A 503 -6.12 -10.21 7.70
N ILE A 504 -5.19 -9.25 7.75
CA ILE A 504 -4.51 -8.73 6.56
C ILE A 504 -3.39 -9.67 6.06
N PHE A 505 -2.97 -10.68 6.81
CA PHE A 505 -1.92 -11.62 6.39
C PHE A 505 -2.50 -12.91 5.83
N ASP A 506 -2.20 -13.24 4.56
CA ASP A 506 -2.69 -14.45 3.88
C ASP A 506 -2.39 -15.78 4.62
N ARG A 507 -1.46 -15.78 5.58
CA ARG A 507 -1.11 -16.97 6.38
C ARG A 507 -2.14 -17.31 7.45
N ALA A 508 -2.78 -16.33 8.11
CA ALA A 508 -3.61 -16.58 9.30
C ALA A 508 -4.97 -17.24 8.97
N PRO A 509 -5.92 -16.59 8.25
CA PRO A 509 -7.21 -17.19 7.95
C PRO A 509 -7.07 -18.45 7.08
N ARG A 510 -6.07 -18.49 6.18
CA ARG A 510 -5.74 -19.70 5.40
C ARG A 510 -5.31 -20.89 6.28
N LYS A 511 -4.53 -20.64 7.34
CA LYS A 511 -4.13 -21.68 8.31
C LYS A 511 -5.36 -22.21 9.05
N ALA A 512 -6.18 -21.31 9.57
CA ALA A 512 -7.44 -21.65 10.25
C ALA A 512 -8.40 -22.49 9.36
N VAL A 513 -8.63 -22.06 8.12
CA VAL A 513 -9.53 -22.75 7.19
C VAL A 513 -8.98 -24.10 6.74
N ARG A 514 -7.66 -24.25 6.58
CA ARG A 514 -7.03 -25.56 6.35
C ARG A 514 -7.09 -26.49 7.56
N ASN A 515 -7.12 -25.93 8.77
CA ASN A 515 -7.33 -26.65 10.03
C ASN A 515 -8.82 -26.86 10.38
N GLY A 516 -9.72 -26.66 9.41
CA GLY A 516 -11.13 -27.07 9.49
C GLY A 516 -12.13 -25.97 9.89
N ALA A 517 -11.72 -24.71 9.99
CA ALA A 517 -12.63 -23.61 10.29
C ALA A 517 -13.82 -23.54 9.29
N GLN A 518 -15.03 -23.46 9.83
CA GLN A 518 -16.29 -23.34 9.08
C GLN A 518 -16.81 -21.90 8.96
N LEU A 519 -16.32 -21.03 9.84
CA LEU A 519 -16.55 -19.58 9.88
C LEU A 519 -15.20 -18.91 10.22
N LEU A 520 -15.07 -17.62 9.92
CA LEU A 520 -13.95 -16.79 10.38
C LEU A 520 -14.45 -15.72 11.36
N ALA A 521 -13.71 -15.52 12.44
CA ALA A 521 -13.90 -14.45 13.42
C ALA A 521 -12.69 -13.51 13.39
N VAL A 522 -12.98 -12.21 13.41
CA VAL A 522 -11.99 -11.13 13.46
C VAL A 522 -12.38 -10.22 14.64
N PRO A 523 -12.00 -10.58 15.88
CA PRO A 523 -12.07 -9.67 17.01
C PRO A 523 -11.04 -8.55 16.83
N SER A 524 -11.45 -7.29 16.99
CA SER A 524 -10.64 -6.10 16.68
C SER A 524 -10.78 -4.98 17.70
N ASN A 525 -9.65 -4.52 18.26
CA ASN A 525 -9.62 -3.40 19.17
C ASN A 525 -9.40 -2.08 18.42
N ASN A 526 -10.46 -1.62 17.76
CA ASN A 526 -10.44 -0.34 17.06
C ASN A 526 -10.56 0.88 18.00
N ALA A 527 -10.59 0.72 19.33
CA ALA A 527 -10.59 1.85 20.28
C ALA A 527 -9.31 2.71 20.18
N THR A 528 -8.23 2.08 19.70
CA THR A 528 -6.97 2.71 19.34
C THR A 528 -7.07 3.53 18.04
N PHE A 529 -8.08 3.34 17.19
CA PHE A 529 -8.09 3.82 15.80
C PHE A 529 -9.33 4.66 15.45
N ASN A 530 -9.38 5.17 14.22
CA ASN A 530 -10.51 5.94 13.69
C ASN A 530 -11.40 5.10 12.75
N GLN A 531 -12.51 5.68 12.30
CA GLN A 531 -13.43 5.05 11.36
C GLN A 531 -12.73 4.61 10.06
N THR A 532 -11.88 5.45 9.47
CA THR A 532 -11.14 5.12 8.24
C THR A 532 -10.28 3.86 8.35
N MET A 533 -9.59 3.67 9.48
CA MET A 533 -8.83 2.43 9.73
C MET A 533 -9.78 1.23 9.87
N SER A 534 -10.93 1.42 10.54
CA SER A 534 -11.94 0.37 10.72
C SER A 534 -12.55 -0.07 9.38
N GLU A 535 -12.84 0.86 8.47
CA GLU A 535 -13.35 0.57 7.12
C GLU A 535 -12.28 -0.12 6.25
N GLN A 536 -11.01 0.31 6.35
CA GLN A 536 -9.90 -0.38 5.69
C GLN A 536 -9.71 -1.81 6.23
N GLN A 537 -9.89 -2.05 7.53
CA GLN A 537 -9.88 -3.38 8.12
C GLN A 537 -11.08 -4.23 7.66
N LEU A 538 -12.26 -3.63 7.53
CA LEU A 538 -13.48 -4.27 7.03
C LEU A 538 -13.30 -4.75 5.58
N ALA A 539 -12.65 -3.96 4.73
CA ALA A 539 -12.28 -4.34 3.37
C ALA A 539 -11.34 -5.56 3.32
N PHE A 540 -10.45 -5.76 4.31
CA PHE A 540 -9.69 -7.01 4.42
C PHE A 540 -10.62 -8.19 4.71
N GLY A 541 -11.59 -8.02 5.62
CA GLY A 541 -12.64 -9.00 5.91
C GLY A 541 -13.43 -9.43 4.65
N LYS A 542 -13.87 -8.47 3.82
CA LYS A 542 -14.53 -8.73 2.52
C LYS A 542 -13.68 -9.62 1.61
N VAL A 543 -12.40 -9.28 1.46
CA VAL A 543 -11.46 -10.04 0.61
C VAL A 543 -11.21 -11.45 1.16
N ARG A 544 -11.08 -11.64 2.48
CA ARG A 544 -10.91 -12.98 3.08
C ARG A 544 -12.16 -13.86 3.00
N ALA A 545 -13.36 -13.27 3.07
CA ALA A 545 -14.61 -14.01 2.92
C ALA A 545 -14.70 -14.71 1.56
N VAL A 546 -14.39 -14.00 0.47
CA VAL A 546 -14.37 -14.53 -0.90
C VAL A 546 -13.19 -15.46 -1.14
N GLU A 547 -12.01 -15.13 -0.61
CA GLU A 547 -10.80 -15.95 -0.75
C GLU A 547 -11.00 -17.36 -0.20
N HIS A 548 -11.71 -17.49 0.92
CA HIS A 548 -11.86 -18.75 1.64
C HIS A 548 -13.23 -19.44 1.49
N ASP A 549 -14.23 -18.83 0.83
CA ASP A 549 -15.63 -19.30 0.82
C ASP A 549 -16.13 -19.45 2.27
N ARG A 550 -16.05 -18.36 3.05
CA ARG A 550 -16.40 -18.31 4.47
C ARG A 550 -17.18 -17.04 4.79
N TYR A 551 -18.09 -17.14 5.76
CA TYR A 551 -18.59 -15.94 6.44
C TYR A 551 -17.48 -15.41 7.35
N VAL A 552 -17.33 -14.09 7.39
CA VAL A 552 -16.38 -13.39 8.29
C VAL A 552 -17.19 -12.55 9.27
N LEU A 553 -16.95 -12.77 10.55
CA LEU A 553 -17.61 -12.12 11.69
C LEU A 553 -16.62 -11.13 12.30
N VAL A 554 -16.76 -9.85 11.96
CA VAL A 554 -15.90 -8.77 12.47
C VAL A 554 -16.54 -8.21 13.73
N ALA A 555 -15.82 -8.25 14.86
CA ALA A 555 -16.27 -7.78 16.16
C ALA A 555 -15.34 -6.65 16.62
N GLY A 556 -15.76 -5.40 16.43
CA GLY A 556 -15.01 -4.20 16.79
C GLY A 556 -15.38 -3.70 18.19
N THR A 557 -14.39 -3.33 19.02
CA THR A 557 -14.65 -2.73 20.35
C THR A 557 -15.38 -1.40 20.22
N THR A 558 -14.92 -0.56 19.28
CA THR A 558 -15.55 0.70 18.83
C THR A 558 -15.71 0.77 17.31
N GLY A 559 -15.01 -0.12 16.59
CA GLY A 559 -14.97 -0.16 15.14
C GLY A 559 -16.26 -0.72 14.57
N ILE A 560 -16.42 -0.64 13.25
CA ILE A 560 -17.57 -1.22 12.57
C ILE A 560 -17.51 -2.76 12.71
N SER A 561 -18.39 -3.29 13.55
CA SER A 561 -18.70 -4.73 13.59
C SER A 561 -19.59 -5.09 12.42
N ALA A 562 -19.40 -6.27 11.83
CA ALA A 562 -20.18 -6.71 10.67
C ALA A 562 -20.22 -8.22 10.50
N VAL A 563 -21.24 -8.68 9.79
CA VAL A 563 -21.34 -10.06 9.28
C VAL A 563 -21.20 -10.02 7.77
N ILE A 564 -20.09 -10.56 7.26
CA ILE A 564 -19.71 -10.54 5.84
C ILE A 564 -19.97 -11.91 5.23
N ALA A 565 -20.65 -11.95 4.09
CA ALA A 565 -20.98 -13.16 3.35
C ALA A 565 -19.81 -13.67 2.46
N PRO A 566 -19.80 -14.96 2.08
CA PRO A 566 -18.81 -15.56 1.17
C PRO A 566 -18.68 -14.91 -0.23
N ASP A 567 -19.51 -13.94 -0.60
CA ASP A 567 -19.38 -13.14 -1.82
C ASP A 567 -18.80 -11.73 -1.60
N GLY A 568 -18.39 -11.41 -0.37
CA GLY A 568 -17.81 -10.14 0.04
C GLY A 568 -18.84 -9.10 0.53
N GLY A 569 -20.14 -9.37 0.37
CA GLY A 569 -21.19 -8.46 0.82
C GLY A 569 -21.32 -8.40 2.34
N GLU A 570 -21.42 -7.19 2.89
CA GLU A 570 -21.92 -6.97 4.26
C GLU A 570 -23.42 -7.36 4.31
N LEU A 571 -23.79 -8.31 5.17
CA LEU A 571 -25.20 -8.65 5.42
C LEU A 571 -25.84 -7.67 6.41
N VAL A 572 -25.07 -7.28 7.42
CA VAL A 572 -25.42 -6.27 8.42
C VAL A 572 -24.13 -5.74 9.04
N ARG A 573 -24.17 -4.51 9.55
CA ARG A 573 -23.08 -3.83 10.25
C ARG A 573 -23.62 -2.92 11.35
N THR A 574 -22.75 -2.53 12.28
CA THR A 574 -22.98 -1.45 13.26
C THR A 574 -22.50 -0.10 12.73
N ASP A 575 -22.83 0.98 13.45
CA ASP A 575 -22.16 2.27 13.29
C ASP A 575 -20.85 2.32 14.10
N PHE A 576 -19.94 3.22 13.72
CA PHE A 576 -18.69 3.47 14.44
C PHE A 576 -18.96 4.20 15.77
N PHE A 577 -18.28 3.79 16.84
CA PHE A 577 -18.35 4.39 18.19
C PHE A 577 -19.75 4.42 18.82
N ALA A 578 -20.59 3.43 18.51
CA ALA A 578 -21.89 3.18 19.16
C ALA A 578 -21.91 1.80 19.85
N PRO A 579 -22.57 1.63 21.02
CA PRO A 579 -22.84 0.30 21.57
C PRO A 579 -23.95 -0.40 20.75
N ALA A 580 -23.78 -1.70 20.46
CA ALA A 580 -24.74 -2.48 19.67
C ALA A 580 -24.47 -4.01 19.75
N TYR A 581 -25.42 -4.79 19.23
CA TYR A 581 -25.20 -6.18 18.83
C TYR A 581 -25.77 -6.48 17.43
N LEU A 582 -25.32 -7.58 16.83
CA LEU A 582 -25.78 -8.15 15.56
C LEU A 582 -26.20 -9.61 15.76
N ASP A 583 -27.36 -10.03 15.25
CA ASP A 583 -28.03 -11.31 15.56
C ASP A 583 -28.29 -12.17 14.30
N THR A 584 -27.24 -12.44 13.53
CA THR A 584 -27.35 -12.88 12.12
C THR A 584 -27.29 -14.40 11.92
N GLN A 585 -28.05 -14.91 10.95
CA GLN A 585 -27.91 -16.28 10.46
C GLN A 585 -26.78 -16.41 9.43
N VAL A 586 -25.86 -17.34 9.68
CA VAL A 586 -24.72 -17.67 8.81
C VAL A 586 -24.68 -19.17 8.51
N ARG A 587 -23.96 -19.59 7.46
CA ARG A 587 -23.85 -21.02 7.10
C ARG A 587 -22.46 -21.59 7.33
N LEU A 588 -22.41 -22.83 7.82
CA LEU A 588 -21.18 -23.56 8.13
C LEU A 588 -20.55 -24.14 6.85
N LYS A 589 -19.54 -23.45 6.34
CA LYS A 589 -18.87 -23.75 5.06
C LYS A 589 -17.69 -24.70 5.25
N THR A 590 -17.61 -25.78 4.49
CA THR A 590 -16.50 -26.76 4.59
C THR A 590 -15.59 -26.82 3.37
N ARG A 591 -16.05 -26.34 2.21
CA ARG A 591 -15.28 -26.37 0.94
C ARG A 591 -13.96 -25.59 1.09
N LEU A 592 -12.92 -26.04 0.40
CA LEU A 592 -11.64 -25.33 0.29
C LEU A 592 -11.51 -24.75 -1.13
N THR A 593 -11.27 -23.45 -1.23
CA THR A 593 -11.06 -22.74 -2.48
C THR A 593 -9.69 -23.05 -3.10
N PRO A 594 -9.50 -22.84 -4.42
CA PRO A 594 -8.18 -22.93 -5.04
C PRO A 594 -7.13 -22.04 -4.36
N ALA A 595 -7.49 -20.81 -3.96
CA ALA A 595 -6.60 -19.92 -3.19
C ALA A 595 -6.15 -20.55 -1.86
N THR A 596 -7.09 -21.07 -1.08
CA THR A 596 -6.80 -21.73 0.21
C THR A 596 -5.87 -22.95 0.05
N ARG A 597 -5.95 -23.63 -1.10
CA ARG A 597 -5.11 -24.79 -1.43
C ARG A 597 -3.72 -24.39 -1.93
N TRP A 598 -3.63 -23.40 -2.83
CA TRP A 598 -2.48 -23.22 -3.73
C TRP A 598 -1.92 -21.79 -3.84
N ALA A 599 -2.53 -20.77 -3.22
CA ALA A 599 -2.01 -19.38 -3.27
C ALA A 599 -0.52 -19.24 -2.88
N PRO A 600 0.04 -19.98 -1.89
CA PRO A 600 1.48 -19.95 -1.63
C PRO A 600 2.34 -20.40 -2.81
N ILE A 601 1.89 -21.39 -3.59
CA ILE A 601 2.61 -21.89 -4.77
C ILE A 601 2.60 -20.81 -5.86
N LEU A 602 1.46 -20.15 -6.08
CA LEU A 602 1.37 -19.02 -7.01
C LEU A 602 2.27 -17.85 -6.58
N GLN A 603 2.34 -17.54 -5.28
CA GLN A 603 3.25 -16.51 -4.74
C GLN A 603 4.71 -16.86 -5.03
N TRP A 604 5.15 -18.09 -4.78
CA TRP A 604 6.51 -18.53 -5.13
C TRP A 604 6.79 -18.53 -6.64
N VAL A 605 5.80 -18.87 -7.48
CA VAL A 605 5.91 -18.77 -8.95
C VAL A 605 6.05 -17.32 -9.40
N LEU A 606 5.29 -16.37 -8.83
CA LEU A 606 5.41 -14.94 -9.13
C LEU A 606 6.77 -14.38 -8.71
N VAL A 607 7.26 -14.72 -7.51
CA VAL A 607 8.57 -14.30 -7.00
C VAL A 607 9.72 -14.91 -7.83
N GLY A 608 9.62 -16.19 -8.18
CA GLY A 608 10.59 -16.87 -9.04
C GLY A 608 10.63 -16.28 -10.46
N ALA A 609 9.47 -16.02 -11.05
CA ALA A 609 9.36 -15.37 -12.35
C ALA A 609 9.88 -13.92 -12.33
N ALA A 610 9.65 -13.17 -11.24
CA ALA A 610 10.22 -11.83 -11.04
C ALA A 610 11.75 -11.86 -11.00
N GLY A 611 12.34 -12.77 -10.22
CA GLY A 611 13.80 -12.97 -10.18
C GLY A 611 14.38 -13.36 -11.55
N ALA A 612 13.75 -14.31 -12.23
CA ALA A 612 14.17 -14.77 -13.56
C ALA A 612 14.10 -13.65 -14.61
N VAL A 613 13.03 -12.87 -14.66
CA VAL A 613 12.89 -11.78 -15.66
C VAL A 613 13.85 -10.61 -15.38
N ILE A 614 14.18 -10.34 -14.12
CA ILE A 614 15.24 -9.37 -13.75
C ILE A 614 16.59 -9.85 -14.28
N LEU A 615 16.96 -11.13 -14.07
CA LEU A 615 18.22 -11.70 -14.57
C LEU A 615 18.30 -11.69 -16.10
N VAL A 616 17.19 -12.01 -16.78
CA VAL A 616 17.07 -11.92 -18.24
C VAL A 616 17.25 -10.47 -18.72
N ALA A 617 16.62 -9.49 -18.06
CA ALA A 617 16.77 -8.08 -18.40
C ALA A 617 18.19 -7.55 -18.18
N ILE A 618 18.85 -7.92 -17.08
CA ILE A 618 20.26 -7.57 -16.79
C ILE A 618 21.17 -8.08 -17.93
N ARG A 619 21.01 -9.36 -18.33
CA ARG A 619 21.79 -9.98 -19.40
C ARG A 619 21.47 -9.38 -20.78
N HIS A 620 20.19 -9.17 -21.09
CA HIS A 620 19.72 -8.59 -22.35
C HIS A 620 20.21 -7.15 -22.55
N ASN A 621 20.20 -6.34 -21.49
CA ASN A 621 20.61 -4.94 -21.53
C ASN A 621 22.14 -4.76 -21.46
N GLY A 622 22.92 -5.84 -21.54
CA GLY A 622 24.39 -5.82 -21.47
C GLY A 622 24.94 -5.34 -20.14
N TRP A 623 24.16 -5.40 -19.06
CA TRP A 623 24.49 -4.75 -17.78
C TRP A 623 25.39 -5.63 -16.93
N SER A 624 26.65 -5.77 -17.36
CA SER A 624 27.70 -6.30 -16.51
C SER A 624 27.90 -5.37 -15.29
N PRO A 625 27.92 -5.87 -14.06
CA PRO A 625 28.30 -5.10 -12.88
C PRO A 625 29.83 -4.91 -12.85
N GLY A 626 30.35 -4.25 -13.87
CA GLY A 626 31.77 -4.03 -14.08
C GLY A 626 32.32 -3.00 -13.11
N TRP A 627 32.80 -3.46 -11.95
CA TRP A 627 33.84 -2.75 -11.20
C TRP A 627 35.01 -2.52 -12.16
N SER A 628 35.11 -1.28 -12.67
CA SER A 628 36.01 -0.92 -13.76
C SER A 628 37.25 -0.25 -13.17
N PRO A 629 38.41 -0.93 -13.09
CA PRO A 629 39.63 -0.29 -12.63
C PRO A 629 40.07 0.73 -13.69
N GLY A 630 40.21 2.00 -13.31
CA GLY A 630 40.78 3.02 -14.19
C GLY A 630 39.81 3.73 -15.15
N ARG A 631 38.88 4.51 -14.60
CA ARG A 631 38.48 5.80 -15.22
C ARG A 631 38.65 6.95 -14.24
N SER A 632 39.90 7.33 -13.99
CA SER A 632 40.24 8.57 -13.30
C SER A 632 39.66 9.78 -14.07
N PRO A 633 39.10 10.79 -13.39
CA PRO A 633 38.56 11.98 -14.05
C PRO A 633 39.70 12.84 -14.61
N GLY A 634 39.98 12.69 -15.91
CA GLY A 634 41.06 13.39 -16.62
C GLY A 634 40.81 14.90 -16.76
N TRP A 635 41.20 15.67 -15.75
CA TRP A 635 41.08 17.13 -15.71
C TRP A 635 42.28 17.79 -16.41
N LEU A 636 42.31 17.81 -17.76
CA LEU A 636 43.30 18.55 -18.57
C LEU A 636 42.75 18.81 -19.99
N PRO A 637 42.95 19.99 -20.61
CA PRO A 637 42.44 20.28 -21.96
C PRO A 637 43.28 19.65 -23.07
N ARG A 638 42.64 19.25 -24.18
CA ARG A 638 43.35 18.85 -25.41
C ARG A 638 43.87 20.10 -26.15
N PRO A 639 45.14 20.13 -26.62
CA PRO A 639 45.64 21.22 -27.46
C PRO A 639 45.03 21.17 -28.87
N THR A 640 44.86 22.35 -29.48
CA THR A 640 44.29 22.51 -30.82
C THR A 640 45.33 22.32 -31.92
N ARG A 641 45.07 21.44 -32.90
CA ARG A 641 45.89 21.33 -34.12
C ARG A 641 45.61 22.54 -35.03
N ARG A 642 46.61 23.39 -35.26
CA ARG A 642 46.57 24.43 -36.31
C ARG A 642 46.59 23.80 -37.71
N ARG A 643 45.98 24.48 -38.68
CA ARG A 643 46.23 24.27 -40.12
C ARG A 643 47.61 24.82 -40.49
N SER A 644 48.28 24.15 -41.43
CA SER A 644 49.33 24.70 -42.30
C SER A 644 49.02 24.30 -43.75
N GLY A 645 49.48 25.09 -44.72
CA GLY A 645 49.14 24.94 -46.15
C GLY A 645 50.03 23.95 -46.92
N PRO A 646 49.73 23.72 -48.22
CA PRO A 646 50.34 22.64 -49.02
C PRO A 646 51.51 23.08 -49.92
N ALA A 647 52.51 22.19 -50.05
CA ALA A 647 53.46 22.06 -51.15
C ALA A 647 54.09 20.65 -51.08
N GLY A 648 54.53 19.98 -52.16
CA GLY A 648 54.31 20.28 -53.58
C GLY A 648 55.30 19.58 -54.52
N ARG A 649 54.93 18.41 -55.10
CA ARG A 649 55.74 17.54 -56.00
C ARG A 649 56.91 16.84 -55.27
N SER A 650 57.56 15.78 -55.79
CA SER A 650 57.60 15.18 -57.15
C SER A 650 57.60 13.63 -57.15
N GLU A 651 57.77 13.05 -58.35
CA GLU A 651 57.93 11.64 -58.79
C GLU A 651 58.83 10.71 -57.90
N GLU A 652 58.92 9.35 -58.04
CA GLU A 652 58.85 8.49 -59.25
C GLU A 652 58.65 6.96 -58.98
N SER A 653 58.30 6.20 -60.03
CA SER A 653 58.55 4.75 -60.37
C SER A 653 58.37 3.55 -59.40
N ASP A 654 57.48 2.62 -59.82
CA ASP A 654 57.66 1.17 -60.12
C ASP A 654 58.33 0.13 -59.18
N GLY A 655 57.78 -1.10 -59.19
CA GLY A 655 58.55 -2.37 -59.04
C GLY A 655 58.06 -3.40 -57.99
N PRO A 656 57.53 -4.59 -58.37
CA PRO A 656 57.13 -5.66 -57.44
C PRO A 656 57.98 -6.96 -57.50
N LEU A 657 58.30 -7.54 -56.33
CA LEU A 657 58.83 -8.91 -56.11
C LEU A 657 58.37 -9.44 -54.72
N VAL A 658 58.59 -10.70 -54.28
CA VAL A 658 58.24 -12.05 -54.81
C VAL A 658 59.08 -13.12 -54.09
N ASP A 659 58.39 -13.98 -53.33
CA ASP A 659 58.71 -15.36 -52.88
C ASP A 659 59.90 -15.77 -51.97
N SER A 660 59.70 -16.96 -51.35
CA SER A 660 60.63 -17.87 -50.60
C SER A 660 61.12 -17.40 -49.21
N ASP A 661 61.36 -18.26 -48.20
CA ASP A 661 61.22 -19.74 -48.04
C ASP A 661 60.98 -20.07 -46.53
N VAL A 662 60.07 -20.95 -46.11
CA VAL A 662 60.15 -22.44 -45.92
C VAL A 662 60.83 -22.95 -44.62
N SER A 663 60.25 -24.03 -44.07
CA SER A 663 60.72 -24.92 -42.97
C SER A 663 60.32 -24.55 -41.52
N GLY A 664 59.82 -25.47 -40.68
CA GLY A 664 59.40 -26.86 -40.97
C GLY A 664 59.14 -27.72 -39.71
N ALA A 665 58.36 -28.81 -39.89
CA ALA A 665 58.18 -29.98 -39.00
C ALA A 665 57.55 -29.78 -37.58
N ALA A 666 56.97 -30.81 -36.92
CA ALA A 666 56.27 -32.02 -37.37
C ALA A 666 55.63 -32.77 -36.16
N LEU A 667 54.47 -33.43 -36.38
CA LEU A 667 53.88 -34.52 -35.55
C LEU A 667 53.42 -34.13 -34.12
N ARG A 668 52.47 -34.81 -33.44
CA ARG A 668 51.74 -36.06 -33.73
C ARG A 668 50.33 -36.02 -33.09
N ASN A 669 49.32 -36.58 -33.77
CA ASN A 669 48.08 -37.05 -33.13
C ASN A 669 48.26 -38.53 -32.74
N GLU A 670 47.57 -39.01 -31.70
CA GLU A 670 46.96 -40.35 -31.68
C GLU A 670 45.57 -40.29 -31.00
N SER A 671 44.61 -41.03 -31.57
CA SER A 671 43.30 -41.38 -30.99
C SER A 671 43.38 -42.77 -30.32
N GLU A 672 42.42 -43.25 -29.53
CA GLU A 672 41.21 -43.99 -29.94
C GLU A 672 40.40 -44.37 -28.65
N THR A 673 39.06 -44.41 -28.59
CA THR A 673 38.12 -45.50 -29.02
C THR A 673 38.39 -46.89 -28.38
N ASP A 674 37.42 -47.71 -27.91
CA ASP A 674 35.94 -47.58 -27.83
C ASP A 674 35.29 -48.65 -26.89
N LEU A 675 33.97 -48.57 -26.63
CA LEU A 675 33.00 -49.66 -26.26
C LEU A 675 33.26 -50.53 -24.97
N ALA A 676 32.36 -51.41 -24.47
CA ALA A 676 30.90 -51.38 -24.21
C ALA A 676 30.46 -52.68 -23.44
N THR A 677 29.16 -52.81 -23.12
CA THR A 677 28.43 -54.03 -22.63
C THR A 677 28.60 -54.46 -21.15
N ALA A 678 27.73 -55.29 -20.53
CA ALA A 678 26.25 -55.36 -20.52
C ALA A 678 25.73 -56.38 -19.45
N LYS A 679 24.44 -56.23 -19.04
CA LYS A 679 23.50 -57.23 -18.48
C LYS A 679 23.59 -57.76 -17.02
N ASP A 680 22.49 -57.44 -16.30
CA ASP A 680 21.55 -58.33 -15.58
C ASP A 680 21.86 -58.94 -14.18
N PRO A 681 20.82 -59.28 -13.35
CA PRO A 681 20.90 -59.53 -11.88
C PRO A 681 20.34 -60.95 -11.51
N PRO A 682 19.74 -61.28 -10.32
CA PRO A 682 19.69 -60.73 -8.94
C PRO A 682 20.23 -61.81 -7.94
N PRO A 683 19.70 -62.11 -6.71
CA PRO A 683 18.89 -61.42 -5.67
C PRO A 683 19.68 -61.36 -4.31
N ASP A 684 19.25 -61.56 -3.03
CA ASP A 684 17.96 -61.85 -2.33
C ASP A 684 18.07 -61.58 -0.79
N VAL A 685 16.94 -61.61 -0.04
CA VAL A 685 16.76 -61.67 1.45
C VAL A 685 17.35 -60.49 2.28
N GLY A 686 16.75 -59.91 3.34
CA GLY A 686 15.48 -60.13 4.10
C GLY A 686 15.74 -60.32 5.62
N GLY A 687 14.99 -59.78 6.60
CA GLY A 687 13.85 -58.83 6.64
C GLY A 687 13.34 -58.59 8.10
N HIS A 688 12.40 -57.65 8.31
CA HIS A 688 11.76 -57.25 9.61
C HIS A 688 12.65 -56.52 10.65
N HIS A 689 12.20 -55.48 11.36
CA HIS A 689 11.11 -55.50 12.37
C HIS A 689 10.46 -54.12 12.64
N SER A 690 9.39 -54.12 13.45
CA SER A 690 8.57 -52.94 13.81
C SER A 690 8.58 -52.64 15.31
N THR A 691 8.53 -51.35 15.66
CA THR A 691 7.80 -50.76 16.82
C THR A 691 7.46 -49.33 16.48
#